data_AF-A0A956J4T9-F1
#
_entry.id   AF-A0A956J4T9-F1
#
_cell.length_a   1.000
_cell.length_b   1.000
_cell.length_c   1.000
_cell.angle_alpha   90.00
_cell.angle_beta   90.00
_cell.angle_gamma   90.00
#
_symmetry.space_group_name_H-M   'P 1'
#
loop_
_entity.id
_entity.type
_entity.pdbx_description
1 polymer ?
#
loop_
_entity_poly.entity_id
_entity_poly.type
_entity_poly.pdbx_seq_one_letter_code
_entity_poly.pdbx_strand_id
1 'polypeptide(L)'
;LERIYDERGNHQDLVEILTRKVQALEDSDRIAQHKLRMGGLYESSLSDLNKAGRQYREVMELDGGNLLAMRGLERIYEATQNWNELVDVLERQLDVVETERERVSVLLKLALIQEEQFLKADVAAQRLEQALEIDPADARAYVALERCYRRLKQWLDLINTYERHISEAASTDDKIELYGQIAQVYAEEVGDTDRAIDAYQNIVDLDDTNIPALEALSRLYEKQEDPARAIENMTRVADLTTDGTQRVEMYYRIGTALEQQLGDRITAQERFEMALDLNPAHLPSLAALRTIAMDEADWDRAARYLDQEQLNTEMPRQRAKLLVELGKLRDEMLGEHDAAIEAYQLAMQCDDDCEEAALPLVEEYMRTDRFTEAEPLAELLVRKGRNRERHEQHMLNNLLGKVLSAVGKDEKALKAYHAAHQLDLTDQETIRGIADVSFRLQDWPSALTNYQKVLTSLSEDEVDQRTDVYYRLGCIKREQGQVKQAINNFEKALALNSEHRPTLEALVDVYAQANDFKQVAAYKRQILDGIFDGEERFVMLNDIADVWAGKENNAPKAIEALEEALELKLRDPSLLHKILELYQKAEDWSKMVDTLQAIADISDNPLVKSRCFNTMAQLYRDKLEDPDRAVELFNEALDLNPDFLKAFERINKILTREKNWKQLERQYRKMIHRITNKNKADLEYTLWHQLGLIYRDRLQEMESAVDAFKMASTTKPESLLDRQILSELYESTERFDEAIEEQRKILDHNPLDIDPYRALYRLYLHKHSYDEAWTLAAAISFMGKADQEEMQFYEDYRPQGMLQVKGRLSNDLWTRQLFHPDLNLYISKIFEMIVPAALKAKVAMMARQQSPIDPRFKQDPATSTVTFAKTFGWAGQVLGLSTPELYVRSDMNDAIRAVPHLPPSSVAGKAVLSGFQPQELTFICGKHLASYRPEIYMRNLFPTQAELTIMLFAGVMIAAPNTPMPPDGATQIRNTAQELAKYMDPVQMEHLRAVVKRFIEEGAKANIKRWVQAAELTQLRAGLLVCGDLSIARKIVTMEPSLPGDLSPEEKIKELLLFSVSAEYAQLRSALGIAIG
;
A
#
# COMPACT_ATOMS: atom_id res chain seq x y z
N LEU A 1 34.47 90.73 19.54
CA LEU A 1 35.27 89.56 19.09
C LEU A 1 34.69 88.27 19.66
N GLU A 2 34.51 88.12 20.97
CA GLU A 2 33.90 86.93 21.61
C GLU A 2 32.64 86.43 20.89
N ARG A 3 31.60 87.26 20.76
CA ARG A 3 30.34 86.90 20.09
C ARG A 3 30.52 86.41 18.63
N ILE A 4 31.51 86.95 17.91
CA ILE A 4 31.77 86.58 16.51
C ILE A 4 32.44 85.20 16.42
N TYR A 5 33.38 84.90 17.33
CA TYR A 5 34.03 83.59 17.35
C TYR A 5 33.10 82.49 17.88
N ASP A 6 32.21 82.84 18.81
CA ASP A 6 31.15 81.97 19.34
C ASP A 6 30.12 81.61 18.25
N GLU A 7 29.63 82.59 17.49
CA GLU A 7 28.68 82.38 16.38
C GLU A 7 29.29 81.63 15.17
N ARG A 8 30.63 81.60 15.04
CA ARG A 8 31.35 80.91 13.95
C ARG A 8 31.88 79.52 14.33
N GLY A 9 31.68 79.06 15.57
CA GLY A 9 32.16 77.76 16.04
C GLY A 9 33.69 77.63 16.10
N ASN A 10 34.43 78.75 16.12
CA ASN A 10 35.88 78.73 16.17
C ASN A 10 36.36 78.86 17.63
N HIS A 11 36.22 77.74 18.36
CA HIS A 11 36.34 77.67 19.82
C HIS A 11 37.76 77.86 20.34
N GLN A 12 38.79 77.57 19.54
CA GLN A 12 40.19 77.71 19.94
C GLN A 12 40.60 79.18 20.04
N ASP A 13 40.19 80.00 19.08
CA ASP A 13 40.40 81.46 19.10
C ASP A 13 39.55 82.14 20.18
N LEU A 14 38.35 81.63 20.45
CA LEU A 14 37.48 82.13 21.52
C LEU A 14 38.13 81.93 22.90
N VAL A 15 38.74 80.78 23.14
CA VAL A 15 39.47 80.48 24.37
C VAL A 15 40.72 81.36 24.52
N GLU A 16 41.44 81.66 23.43
CA GLU A 16 42.60 82.57 23.49
C GLU A 16 42.17 84.00 23.88
N ILE A 17 41.04 84.47 23.36
CA ILE A 17 40.47 85.78 23.73
C ILE A 17 40.03 85.80 25.19
N LEU A 18 39.33 84.75 25.65
CA LEU A 18 38.94 84.62 27.05
C LEU A 18 40.16 84.56 27.98
N THR A 19 41.25 83.90 27.57
CA THR A 19 42.51 83.83 28.32
C THR A 19 43.15 85.21 28.48
N ARG A 20 43.24 85.98 27.39
CA ARG A 20 43.77 87.37 27.44
C ARG A 20 42.90 88.29 28.29
N LYS A 21 41.58 88.07 28.26
CA LYS A 21 40.63 88.85 29.06
C LYS A 21 40.75 88.53 30.55
N VAL A 22 40.91 87.25 30.91
CA VAL A 22 41.18 86.82 32.29
C VAL A 22 42.47 87.46 32.82
N GLN A 23 43.53 87.56 32.01
CA GLN A 23 44.80 88.22 32.40
C GLN A 23 44.68 89.74 32.60
N ALA A 24 43.67 90.37 32.01
CA ALA A 24 43.44 91.83 32.08
C ALA A 24 42.40 92.24 33.14
N LEU A 25 41.78 91.26 33.81
CA LEU A 25 40.76 91.48 34.84
C LEU A 25 41.38 91.35 36.24
N GLU A 26 40.92 92.17 37.19
CA GLU A 26 41.32 92.12 38.60
C GLU A 26 40.21 91.60 39.54
N ASP A 27 38.97 91.49 39.03
CA ASP A 27 37.78 91.08 39.78
C ASP A 27 37.62 89.54 39.78
N SER A 28 37.70 88.93 40.97
CA SER A 28 37.66 87.48 41.20
C SER A 28 36.39 86.82 40.63
N ASP A 29 35.23 87.45 40.76
CA ASP A 29 33.95 86.87 40.31
C ASP A 29 33.87 86.84 38.78
N ARG A 30 34.37 87.90 38.14
CA ARG A 30 34.44 87.97 36.67
C ARG A 30 35.50 87.03 36.11
N ILE A 31 36.62 86.87 36.82
CA ILE A 31 37.64 85.88 36.48
C ILE A 31 37.04 84.47 36.57
N ALA A 32 36.34 84.14 37.65
CA ALA A 32 35.66 82.86 37.84
C ALA A 32 34.62 82.58 36.73
N GLN A 33 33.78 83.55 36.38
CA GLN A 33 32.79 83.40 35.29
C GLN A 33 33.45 83.12 33.92
N HIS A 34 34.52 83.86 33.58
CA HIS A 34 35.22 83.63 32.33
C HIS A 34 35.99 82.31 32.32
N LYS A 35 36.61 81.91 33.44
CA LYS A 35 37.25 80.60 33.59
C LYS A 35 36.26 79.45 33.54
N LEU A 36 35.07 79.60 34.10
CA LEU A 36 34.00 78.60 34.02
C LEU A 36 33.53 78.43 32.57
N ARG A 37 33.37 79.53 31.83
CA ARG A 37 33.07 79.47 30.40
C ARG A 37 34.21 78.84 29.59
N MET A 38 35.47 79.11 29.93
CA MET A 38 36.63 78.44 29.32
C MET A 38 36.65 76.94 29.64
N GLY A 39 36.37 76.55 30.88
CA GLY A 39 36.24 75.17 31.32
C GLY A 39 35.19 74.42 30.50
N GLY A 40 34.01 75.02 30.32
CA GLY A 40 32.94 74.48 29.47
C GLY A 40 33.36 74.31 28.01
N LEU A 41 34.03 75.30 27.43
CA LEU A 41 34.53 75.21 26.05
C LEU A 41 35.62 74.13 25.89
N TYR A 42 36.51 73.99 26.88
CA TYR A 42 37.51 72.93 26.87
C TYR A 42 36.88 71.54 27.03
N GLU A 43 35.84 71.42 27.87
CA GLU A 43 35.09 70.18 28.10
C GLU A 43 34.29 69.76 26.87
N SER A 44 33.40 70.62 26.35
CA SER A 44 32.44 70.25 25.32
C SER A 44 32.95 70.38 23.88
N SER A 45 33.71 71.44 23.59
CA SER A 45 34.00 71.84 22.20
C SER A 45 35.42 71.50 21.77
N LEU A 46 36.39 71.51 22.70
CA LEU A 46 37.80 71.21 22.41
C LEU A 46 38.25 69.83 22.92
N SER A 47 37.41 69.12 23.68
CA SER A 47 37.66 67.77 24.22
C SER A 47 39.00 67.64 24.98
N ASP A 48 39.46 68.71 25.63
CA ASP A 48 40.68 68.73 26.44
C ASP A 48 40.33 68.74 27.94
N LEU A 49 40.05 67.55 28.46
CA LEU A 49 39.58 67.35 29.84
C LEU A 49 40.60 67.82 30.88
N ASN A 50 41.91 67.74 30.59
CA ASN A 50 42.96 68.18 31.50
C ASN A 50 42.97 69.70 31.66
N LYS A 51 42.79 70.44 30.56
CA LYS A 51 42.67 71.90 30.61
C LYS A 51 41.33 72.35 31.19
N ALA A 52 40.23 71.67 30.84
CA ALA A 52 38.92 71.92 31.42
C ALA A 52 38.96 71.76 32.96
N GLY A 53 39.53 70.66 33.45
CA GLY A 53 39.65 70.36 34.88
C GLY A 53 40.52 71.38 35.61
N ARG A 54 41.60 71.86 34.98
CA ARG A 54 42.40 72.95 35.54
C ARG A 54 41.57 74.24 35.66
N GLN A 55 40.79 74.60 34.64
CA GLN A 55 39.97 75.82 34.69
C GLN A 55 38.89 75.72 35.77
N TYR A 56 38.18 74.59 35.91
CA TYR A 56 37.19 74.43 36.96
C TYR A 56 37.81 74.36 38.37
N ARG A 57 39.01 73.80 38.54
CA ARG A 57 39.73 73.83 39.83
C ARG A 57 40.16 75.24 40.22
N GLU A 58 40.69 76.01 39.27
CA GLU A 58 41.04 77.42 39.49
C GLU A 58 39.79 78.25 39.81
N VAL A 59 38.61 77.91 39.27
CA VAL A 59 37.34 78.53 39.68
C VAL A 59 37.00 78.19 41.14
N MET A 60 37.18 76.92 41.55
CA MET A 60 36.96 76.53 42.95
C MET A 60 37.96 77.12 43.94
N GLU A 61 39.19 77.44 43.51
CA GLU A 61 40.17 78.16 44.34
C GLU A 61 39.79 79.63 44.56
N LEU A 62 39.08 80.23 43.59
CA LEU A 62 38.58 81.62 43.67
C LEU A 62 37.24 81.72 44.39
N ASP A 63 36.35 80.74 44.19
CA ASP A 63 35.02 80.65 44.78
C ASP A 63 34.74 79.20 45.20
N GLY A 64 34.97 78.91 46.48
CA GLY A 64 34.78 77.58 47.06
C GLY A 64 33.32 77.13 47.14
N GLY A 65 32.34 78.01 46.90
CA GLY A 65 30.90 77.70 46.85
C GLY A 65 30.36 77.50 45.44
N ASN A 66 31.20 77.53 44.41
CA ASN A 66 30.75 77.50 43.03
C ASN A 66 30.25 76.11 42.59
N LEU A 67 28.95 75.85 42.76
CA LEU A 67 28.34 74.56 42.43
C LEU A 67 28.48 74.18 40.94
N LEU A 68 28.49 75.16 40.03
CA LEU A 68 28.66 74.90 38.60
C LEU A 68 30.08 74.39 38.28
N ALA A 69 31.11 74.94 38.94
CA ALA A 69 32.47 74.44 38.83
C ALA A 69 32.62 73.06 39.48
N MET A 70 31.98 72.80 40.63
CA MET A 70 31.96 71.49 41.27
C MET A 70 31.31 70.42 40.38
N ARG A 71 30.16 70.71 39.75
CA ARG A 71 29.51 69.81 38.79
C ARG A 71 30.35 69.60 37.53
N GLY A 72 31.10 70.62 37.12
CA GLY A 72 32.11 70.51 36.05
C GLY A 72 33.26 69.57 36.44
N LEU A 73 33.80 69.72 37.64
CA LEU A 73 34.84 68.82 38.16
C LEU A 73 34.34 67.41 38.41
N GLU A 74 33.11 67.23 38.89
CA GLU A 74 32.46 65.93 39.05
C GLU A 74 32.47 65.16 37.72
N ARG A 75 31.94 65.76 36.64
CA ARG A 75 31.96 65.13 35.31
C ARG A 75 33.36 64.81 34.82
N ILE A 76 34.32 65.70 35.08
CA ILE A 76 35.71 65.47 34.66
C ILE A 76 36.34 64.33 35.45
N TYR A 77 36.20 64.31 36.77
CA TYR A 77 36.77 63.27 37.61
C TYR A 77 36.07 61.91 37.43
N GLU A 78 34.77 61.90 37.14
CA GLU A 78 34.08 60.69 36.64
C GLU A 78 34.70 60.22 35.31
N ALA A 79 34.86 61.12 34.33
CA ALA A 79 35.41 60.77 33.00
C ALA A 79 36.88 60.35 33.03
N THR A 80 37.70 60.93 33.93
CA THR A 80 39.11 60.58 34.10
C THR A 80 39.33 59.48 35.15
N GLN A 81 38.24 58.95 35.74
CA GLN A 81 38.27 57.92 36.78
C GLN A 81 39.11 58.30 38.01
N ASN A 82 39.13 59.58 38.37
CA ASN A 82 39.89 60.07 39.51
C ASN A 82 39.02 60.11 40.79
N TRP A 83 38.81 58.93 41.37
CA TRP A 83 37.78 58.69 42.39
C TRP A 83 38.03 59.39 43.73
N ASN A 84 39.29 59.59 44.15
CA ASN A 84 39.58 60.26 45.42
C ASN A 84 39.14 61.73 45.37
N GLU A 85 39.54 62.43 44.32
CA GLU A 85 39.21 63.83 44.10
C GLU A 85 37.73 64.01 43.76
N LEU A 86 37.08 62.99 43.17
CA LEU A 86 35.63 62.97 42.98
C LEU A 86 34.89 62.92 44.33
N VAL A 87 35.31 62.05 45.26
CA VAL A 87 34.73 62.00 46.61
C VAL A 87 34.91 63.33 47.32
N ASP A 88 36.11 63.93 47.29
CA ASP A 88 36.35 65.24 47.90
C ASP A 88 35.44 66.34 47.32
N VAL A 89 35.19 66.32 46.00
CA VAL A 89 34.26 67.26 45.35
C VAL A 89 32.82 66.99 45.75
N LEU A 90 32.38 65.72 45.80
CA LEU A 90 31.02 65.35 46.20
C LEU A 90 30.74 65.64 47.68
N GLU A 91 31.71 65.44 48.57
CA GLU A 91 31.61 65.83 49.98
C GLU A 91 31.42 67.35 50.12
N ARG A 92 32.19 68.15 49.37
CA ARG A 92 32.00 69.61 49.32
C ARG A 92 30.68 70.02 48.68
N GLN A 93 30.19 69.28 47.69
CA GLN A 93 28.86 69.52 47.13
C GLN A 93 27.77 69.30 48.19
N LEU A 94 27.91 68.31 49.07
CA LEU A 94 26.94 68.04 50.13
C LEU A 94 26.77 69.24 51.10
N ASP A 95 27.85 69.98 51.35
CA ASP A 95 27.85 71.18 52.19
C ASP A 95 27.19 72.40 51.52
N VAL A 96 27.16 72.44 50.17
CA VAL A 96 26.72 73.61 49.38
C VAL A 96 25.31 73.42 48.81
N VAL A 97 24.90 72.18 48.54
CA VAL A 97 23.58 71.85 47.99
C VAL A 97 22.46 72.26 48.96
N GLU A 98 21.43 72.92 48.43
CA GLU A 98 20.34 73.51 49.23
C GLU A 98 19.15 72.57 49.44
N THR A 99 18.86 71.69 48.48
CA THR A 99 17.65 70.84 48.51
C THR A 99 17.92 69.44 49.05
N GLU A 100 16.99 68.89 49.84
CA GLU A 100 17.07 67.52 50.38
C GLU A 100 17.19 66.47 49.26
N ARG A 101 16.47 66.65 48.15
CA ARG A 101 16.55 65.76 47.00
C ARG A 101 17.94 65.72 46.36
N GLU A 102 18.60 66.87 46.25
CA GLU A 102 19.98 66.93 45.74
C GLU A 102 20.96 66.36 46.78
N ARG A 103 20.72 66.52 48.09
CA ARG A 103 21.53 65.88 49.14
C ARG A 103 21.44 64.35 49.06
N VAL A 104 20.24 63.79 48.94
CA VAL A 104 20.02 62.35 48.74
C VAL A 104 20.73 61.87 47.47
N SER A 105 20.63 62.62 46.37
CA SER A 105 21.36 62.32 45.13
C SER A 105 22.89 62.25 45.33
N VAL A 106 23.47 63.20 46.05
CA VAL A 106 24.91 63.22 46.34
C VAL A 106 25.29 62.06 47.28
N LEU A 107 24.48 61.77 48.31
CA LEU A 107 24.70 60.64 49.23
C LEU A 107 24.66 59.28 48.51
N LEU A 108 23.72 59.07 47.60
CA LEU A 108 23.64 57.85 46.78
C LEU A 108 24.88 57.69 45.89
N LYS A 109 25.37 58.77 45.26
CA LYS A 109 26.60 58.75 44.46
C LYS A 109 27.83 58.46 45.31
N LEU A 110 27.94 59.10 46.48
CA LEU A 110 29.00 58.83 47.44
C LEU A 110 28.98 57.37 47.89
N ALA A 111 27.81 56.84 48.24
CA ALA A 111 27.66 55.44 48.62
C ALA A 111 28.12 54.49 47.50
N LEU A 112 27.70 54.74 46.26
CA LEU A 112 28.09 53.94 45.10
C LEU A 112 29.62 53.93 44.89
N ILE A 113 30.27 55.10 44.97
CA ILE A 113 31.73 55.19 44.83
C ILE A 113 32.43 54.47 45.99
N GLN A 114 31.94 54.61 47.22
CA GLN A 114 32.49 53.91 48.39
C GLN A 114 32.32 52.38 48.28
N GLU A 115 31.18 51.92 47.79
CA GLU A 115 30.87 50.49 47.56
C GLU A 115 31.74 49.89 46.46
N GLU A 116 31.76 50.50 45.26
CA GLU A 116 32.36 49.90 44.07
C GLU A 116 33.85 50.17 43.94
N GLN A 117 34.28 51.41 44.16
CA GLN A 117 35.67 51.83 43.88
C GLN A 117 36.57 51.67 45.10
N PHE A 118 36.04 51.96 46.30
CA PHE A 118 36.80 51.82 47.55
C PHE A 118 36.56 50.50 48.28
N LEU A 119 35.57 49.70 47.85
CA LEU A 119 35.20 48.41 48.45
C LEU A 119 34.82 48.51 49.95
N LYS A 120 34.35 49.69 50.39
CA LYS A 120 33.94 50.01 51.76
C LYS A 120 32.42 49.98 51.88
N ALA A 121 31.87 48.77 51.90
CA ALA A 121 30.42 48.55 52.00
C ALA A 121 29.83 49.05 53.34
N ASP A 122 30.62 49.08 54.41
CA ASP A 122 30.25 49.63 55.71
C ASP A 122 30.05 51.15 55.66
N VAL A 123 30.97 51.86 55.00
CA VAL A 123 30.85 53.32 54.81
C VAL A 123 29.74 53.64 53.81
N ALA A 124 29.58 52.84 52.75
CA ALA A 124 28.48 52.99 51.81
C ALA A 124 27.13 52.82 52.53
N ALA A 125 26.95 51.79 53.35
CA ALA A 125 25.74 51.58 54.14
C ALA A 125 25.41 52.77 55.04
N GLN A 126 26.40 53.36 55.73
CA GLN A 126 26.18 54.57 56.54
C GLN A 126 25.68 55.76 55.72
N ARG A 127 26.19 55.96 54.50
CA ARG A 127 25.72 57.04 53.60
C ARG A 127 24.31 56.78 53.06
N LEU A 128 23.95 55.51 52.86
CA LEU A 128 22.61 55.12 52.42
C LEU A 128 21.59 55.23 53.56
N GLU A 129 21.96 54.91 54.81
CA GLU A 129 21.11 55.16 55.98
C GLU A 129 20.87 56.66 56.16
N GLN A 130 21.90 57.49 56.00
CA GLN A 130 21.73 58.95 55.97
C GLN A 130 20.78 59.41 54.85
N ALA A 131 20.79 58.73 53.70
CA ALA A 131 19.86 59.03 52.62
C ALA A 131 18.41 58.66 52.99
N LEU A 132 18.19 57.51 53.64
CA LEU A 132 16.87 57.07 54.11
C LEU A 132 16.35 57.84 55.33
N GLU A 133 17.23 58.43 56.15
CA GLU A 133 16.83 59.36 57.20
C GLU A 133 16.21 60.65 56.62
N ILE A 134 16.66 61.06 55.43
CA ILE A 134 16.16 62.25 54.73
C ILE A 134 14.94 61.91 53.87
N ASP A 135 15.00 60.82 53.11
CA ASP A 135 13.90 60.34 52.27
C ASP A 135 13.63 58.85 52.53
N PRO A 136 12.74 58.53 53.49
CA PRO A 136 12.39 57.14 53.82
C PRO A 136 11.75 56.35 52.67
N ALA A 137 11.31 57.01 51.60
CA ALA A 137 10.67 56.36 50.45
C ALA A 137 11.63 56.10 49.28
N ASP A 138 12.93 56.41 49.41
CA ASP A 138 13.88 56.21 48.30
C ASP A 138 14.25 54.73 48.13
N ALA A 139 13.55 54.06 47.21
CA ALA A 139 13.80 52.65 46.85
C ALA A 139 15.24 52.37 46.39
N ARG A 140 15.96 53.36 45.83
CA ARG A 140 17.35 53.16 45.38
C ARG A 140 18.28 52.96 46.56
N ALA A 141 18.00 53.63 47.69
CA ALA A 141 18.77 53.48 48.91
C ALA A 141 18.54 52.10 49.54
N TYR A 142 17.29 51.59 49.57
CA TYR A 142 16.99 50.23 50.04
C TYR A 142 17.70 49.15 49.23
N VAL A 143 17.66 49.21 47.90
CA VAL A 143 18.35 48.24 47.02
C VAL A 143 19.86 48.29 47.22
N ALA A 144 20.44 49.48 47.35
CA ALA A 144 21.88 49.61 47.60
C ALA A 144 22.27 49.12 49.01
N LEU A 145 21.41 49.33 50.03
CA LEU A 145 21.61 48.82 51.38
C LEU A 145 21.55 47.30 51.44
N GLU A 146 20.61 46.68 50.71
CA GLU A 146 20.55 45.23 50.59
C GLU A 146 21.90 44.66 50.15
N ARG A 147 22.47 45.19 49.06
CA ARG A 147 23.76 44.73 48.54
C ARG A 147 24.88 44.89 49.58
N CYS A 148 24.90 46.03 50.27
CA CYS A 148 25.88 46.29 51.32
C CYS A 148 25.75 45.30 52.48
N TYR A 149 24.55 45.13 53.04
CA TYR A 149 24.34 44.25 54.20
C TYR A 149 24.52 42.77 53.87
N ARG A 150 24.15 42.31 52.67
CA ARG A 150 24.48 40.94 52.21
C ARG A 150 25.99 40.73 52.13
N ARG A 151 26.74 41.70 51.60
CA ARG A 151 28.21 41.63 51.52
C ARG A 151 28.87 41.65 52.89
N LEU A 152 28.30 42.40 53.84
CA LEU A 152 28.74 42.45 55.23
C LEU A 152 28.25 41.26 56.08
N LYS A 153 27.36 40.41 55.52
CA LYS A 153 26.67 39.30 56.22
C LYS A 153 25.90 39.76 57.47
N GLN A 154 25.38 40.98 57.44
CA GLN A 154 24.58 41.55 58.52
C GLN A 154 23.10 41.25 58.27
N TRP A 155 22.71 39.99 58.48
CA TRP A 155 21.39 39.48 58.11
C TRP A 155 20.24 40.12 58.89
N LEU A 156 20.43 40.43 60.17
CA LEU A 156 19.38 41.08 60.98
C LEU A 156 19.15 42.54 60.58
N ASP A 157 20.22 43.26 60.25
CA ASP A 157 20.13 44.64 59.75
C ASP A 157 19.48 44.65 58.35
N LEU A 158 19.78 43.64 57.52
CA LEU A 158 19.11 43.43 56.23
C LEU A 158 17.61 43.16 56.39
N ILE A 159 17.20 42.30 57.33
CA ILE A 159 15.78 42.01 57.58
C ILE A 159 15.06 43.27 58.06
N ASN A 160 15.63 44.02 59.01
CA ASN A 160 15.06 45.30 59.46
C ASN A 160 14.96 46.31 58.30
N THR A 161 15.93 46.30 57.38
CA THR A 161 15.88 47.12 56.15
C THR A 161 14.68 46.73 55.28
N TYR A 162 14.42 45.43 55.08
CA TYR A 162 13.24 44.97 54.37
C TYR A 162 11.93 45.29 55.11
N GLU A 163 11.86 45.13 56.43
CA GLU A 163 10.67 45.46 57.22
C GLU A 163 10.31 46.95 57.11
N ARG A 164 11.33 47.84 57.18
CA ARG A 164 11.17 49.27 56.92
C ARG A 164 10.75 49.55 55.48
N HIS A 165 11.26 48.79 54.51
CA HIS A 165 10.84 48.96 53.12
C HIS A 165 9.39 48.51 52.91
N ILE A 166 8.96 47.42 53.57
CA ILE A 166 7.58 46.92 53.52
C ILE A 166 6.59 47.95 54.09
N SER A 167 6.94 48.67 55.16
CA SER A 167 6.05 49.69 55.73
C SER A 167 5.79 50.87 54.79
N GLU A 168 6.77 51.20 53.94
CA GLU A 168 6.69 52.28 52.95
C GLU A 168 6.24 51.80 51.56
N ALA A 169 6.28 50.49 51.30
CA ALA A 169 5.88 49.89 50.03
C ALA A 169 4.38 50.09 49.75
N ALA A 170 4.06 50.61 48.56
CA ALA A 170 2.70 50.92 48.15
C ALA A 170 1.95 49.73 47.52
N SER A 171 2.67 48.82 46.86
CA SER A 171 2.08 47.66 46.18
C SER A 171 2.07 46.42 47.07
N THR A 172 1.03 45.60 46.95
CA THR A 172 1.00 44.26 47.56
C THR A 172 2.08 43.35 46.96
N ASP A 173 2.36 43.48 45.65
CA ASP A 173 3.37 42.67 44.97
C ASP A 173 4.78 42.94 45.52
N ASP A 174 5.12 44.21 45.75
CA ASP A 174 6.40 44.61 46.35
C ASP A 174 6.54 44.03 47.78
N LYS A 175 5.44 43.99 48.53
CA LYS A 175 5.42 43.39 49.88
C LYS A 175 5.62 41.88 49.82
N ILE A 176 5.00 41.20 48.86
CA ILE A 176 5.18 39.75 48.64
C ILE A 176 6.65 39.44 48.32
N GLU A 177 7.27 40.22 47.42
CA GLU A 177 8.68 40.04 47.07
C GLU A 177 9.58 40.24 48.30
N LEU A 178 9.37 41.30 49.08
CA LEU A 178 10.15 41.58 50.28
C LEU A 178 9.95 40.55 51.40
N TYR A 179 8.72 40.10 51.65
CA TYR A 179 8.46 38.99 52.57
C TYR A 179 9.12 37.70 52.11
N GLY A 180 9.17 37.44 50.80
CA GLY A 180 9.90 36.32 50.22
C GLY A 180 11.40 36.39 50.50
N GLN A 181 12.00 37.57 50.34
CA GLN A 181 13.41 37.81 50.67
C GLN A 181 13.69 37.62 52.17
N ILE A 182 12.80 38.12 53.05
CA ILE A 182 12.89 37.90 54.50
C ILE A 182 12.82 36.39 54.83
N ALA A 183 11.84 35.69 54.26
CA ALA A 183 11.61 34.27 54.50
C ALA A 183 12.81 33.42 54.06
N GLN A 184 13.41 33.73 52.91
CA GLN A 184 14.61 33.07 52.42
C GLN A 184 15.81 33.33 53.34
N VAL A 185 16.04 34.58 53.75
CA VAL A 185 17.13 34.91 54.69
C VAL A 185 16.95 34.18 56.02
N TYR A 186 15.72 34.08 56.54
CA TYR A 186 15.45 33.29 57.74
C TYR A 186 15.68 31.79 57.54
N ALA A 187 15.22 31.21 56.43
CA ALA A 187 15.34 29.78 56.16
C ALA A 187 16.78 29.30 55.89
N GLU A 188 17.55 30.08 55.12
CA GLU A 188 18.87 29.66 54.60
C GLU A 188 20.04 30.23 55.41
N GLU A 189 20.03 31.53 55.72
CA GLU A 189 21.19 32.22 56.30
C GLU A 189 21.14 32.31 57.83
N VAL A 190 19.94 32.51 58.40
CA VAL A 190 19.74 32.56 59.87
C VAL A 190 19.43 31.16 60.44
N GLY A 191 18.73 30.32 59.66
CA GLY A 191 18.31 28.97 60.06
C GLY A 191 17.13 28.93 61.02
N ASP A 192 16.36 30.02 61.15
CA ASP A 192 15.18 30.12 62.00
C ASP A 192 13.93 29.72 61.19
N THR A 193 13.51 28.46 61.34
CA THR A 193 12.41 27.88 60.56
C THR A 193 11.05 28.45 60.94
N ASP A 194 10.82 28.79 62.21
CA ASP A 194 9.55 29.36 62.68
C ASP A 194 9.34 30.74 62.06
N ARG A 195 10.36 31.61 62.07
CA ARG A 195 10.25 32.94 61.45
C ARG A 195 10.20 32.89 59.93
N ALA A 196 10.85 31.91 59.31
CA ALA A 196 10.71 31.69 57.88
C ALA A 196 9.26 31.29 57.51
N ILE A 197 8.64 30.43 58.31
CA ILE A 197 7.22 30.06 58.16
C ILE A 197 6.33 31.30 58.33
N ASP A 198 6.53 32.10 59.39
CA ASP A 198 5.75 33.32 59.60
C ASP A 198 5.86 34.28 58.40
N ALA A 199 7.06 34.44 57.83
CA ALA A 199 7.28 35.29 56.67
C ALA A 199 6.60 34.75 55.40
N TYR A 200 6.64 33.43 55.14
CA TYR A 200 5.89 32.83 54.02
C TYR A 200 4.38 32.82 54.27
N GLN A 201 3.91 32.71 55.51
CA GLN A 201 2.49 32.84 55.85
C GLN A 201 1.98 34.26 55.56
N ASN A 202 2.76 35.29 55.87
CA ASN A 202 2.42 36.66 55.48
C ASN A 202 2.27 36.80 53.95
N ILE A 203 3.04 36.06 53.15
CA ILE A 203 2.84 36.02 51.69
C ILE A 203 1.50 35.36 51.35
N VAL A 204 1.19 34.21 51.95
CA VAL A 204 -0.07 33.49 51.71
C VAL A 204 -1.30 34.28 52.18
N ASP A 205 -1.17 35.08 53.25
CA ASP A 205 -2.23 35.97 53.73
C ASP A 205 -2.48 37.16 52.76
N LEU A 206 -1.47 37.56 51.99
CA LEU A 206 -1.57 38.60 50.96
C LEU A 206 -2.02 38.05 49.61
N ASP A 207 -1.55 36.85 49.26
CA ASP A 207 -1.88 36.11 48.04
C ASP A 207 -1.97 34.61 48.34
N ASP A 208 -3.20 34.12 48.48
CA ASP A 208 -3.50 32.73 48.79
C ASP A 208 -3.25 31.77 47.61
N THR A 209 -2.90 32.30 46.44
CA THR A 209 -2.57 31.54 45.24
C THR A 209 -1.07 31.47 44.94
N ASN A 210 -0.22 32.01 45.83
CA ASN A 210 1.22 32.02 45.65
C ASN A 210 1.85 30.61 45.79
N ILE A 211 1.94 29.89 44.67
CA ILE A 211 2.48 28.52 44.63
C ILE A 211 3.90 28.41 45.22
N PRO A 212 4.87 29.30 44.88
CA PRO A 212 6.22 29.24 45.46
C PRO A 212 6.23 29.30 46.99
N ALA A 213 5.41 30.16 47.60
CA ALA A 213 5.30 30.26 49.05
C ALA A 213 4.66 29.00 49.67
N LEU A 214 3.61 28.45 49.06
CA LEU A 214 2.96 27.20 49.52
C LEU A 214 3.92 26.00 49.42
N GLU A 215 4.74 25.91 48.37
CA GLU A 215 5.76 24.87 48.25
C GLU A 215 6.85 25.01 49.31
N ALA A 216 7.35 26.22 49.54
CA ALA A 216 8.34 26.49 50.58
C ALA A 216 7.79 26.13 51.96
N LEU A 217 6.56 26.52 52.28
CA LEU A 217 5.85 26.14 53.50
C LEU A 217 5.72 24.62 53.64
N SER A 218 5.35 23.91 52.57
CA SER A 218 5.22 22.45 52.61
C SER A 218 6.54 21.76 53.01
N ARG A 219 7.67 22.20 52.45
CA ARG A 219 9.01 21.66 52.77
C ARG A 219 9.45 22.04 54.18
N LEU A 220 9.14 23.26 54.62
CA LEU A 220 9.45 23.70 55.98
C LEU A 220 8.65 22.90 57.02
N TYR A 221 7.37 22.61 56.76
CA TYR A 221 6.55 21.75 57.62
C TYR A 221 7.00 20.28 57.61
N GLU A 222 7.43 19.74 56.46
CA GLU A 222 8.08 18.42 56.42
C GLU A 222 9.33 18.39 57.32
N LYS A 223 10.17 19.45 57.27
CA LYS A 223 11.37 19.56 58.11
C LYS A 223 11.05 19.73 59.60
N GLN A 224 9.90 20.31 59.93
CA GLN A 224 9.38 20.40 61.30
C GLN A 224 8.66 19.13 61.77
N GLU A 225 8.59 18.08 60.94
CA GLU A 225 7.86 16.84 61.22
C GLU A 225 6.36 17.08 61.52
N ASP A 226 5.75 18.09 60.88
CA ASP A 226 4.30 18.35 60.92
C ASP A 226 3.63 17.92 59.59
N PRO A 227 3.30 16.62 59.43
CA PRO A 227 2.73 16.10 58.19
C PRO A 227 1.38 16.71 57.83
N ALA A 228 0.58 17.11 58.83
CA ALA A 228 -0.77 17.60 58.58
C ALA A 228 -0.73 18.93 57.80
N ARG A 229 0.11 19.86 58.26
CA ARG A 229 0.30 21.16 57.58
C ARG A 229 1.08 21.01 56.28
N ALA A 230 2.04 20.09 56.23
CA ALA A 230 2.77 19.78 55.01
C ALA A 230 1.82 19.31 53.90
N ILE A 231 0.94 18.34 54.21
CA ILE A 231 -0.06 17.80 53.28
C ILE A 231 -1.07 18.88 52.86
N GLU A 232 -1.54 19.72 53.77
CA GLU A 232 -2.46 20.81 53.45
C GLU A 232 -1.86 21.75 52.39
N ASN A 233 -0.61 22.19 52.59
CA ASN A 233 0.08 23.05 51.64
C ASN A 233 0.38 22.33 50.32
N MET A 234 0.82 21.06 50.34
CA MET A 234 1.03 20.29 49.10
C MET A 234 -0.26 20.07 48.32
N THR A 235 -1.39 19.88 49.02
CA THR A 235 -2.70 19.72 48.37
C THR A 235 -3.08 20.99 47.66
N ARG A 236 -2.90 22.16 48.30
CA ARG A 236 -3.11 23.47 47.66
C ARG A 236 -2.19 23.67 46.45
N VAL A 237 -0.91 23.28 46.55
CA VAL A 237 0.01 23.31 45.40
C VAL A 237 -0.49 22.44 44.26
N ALA A 238 -0.93 21.21 44.54
CA ALA A 238 -1.44 20.27 43.54
C ALA A 238 -2.74 20.75 42.88
N ASP A 239 -3.58 21.51 43.60
CA ASP A 239 -4.84 22.07 43.10
C ASP A 239 -4.63 23.35 42.27
N LEU A 240 -3.62 24.16 42.61
CA LEU A 240 -3.33 25.43 41.95
C LEU A 240 -2.40 25.29 40.74
N THR A 241 -1.52 24.29 40.72
CA THR A 241 -0.59 24.11 39.59
C THR A 241 -1.25 23.38 38.41
N THR A 242 -0.90 23.79 37.18
CA THR A 242 -1.31 23.11 35.95
C THR A 242 -0.26 22.13 35.42
N ASP A 243 0.95 22.13 36.01
CA ASP A 243 2.03 21.23 35.58
C ASP A 243 1.77 19.81 36.09
N GLY A 244 1.45 18.89 35.17
CA GLY A 244 1.18 17.50 35.48
C GLY A 244 2.33 16.81 36.20
N THR A 245 3.59 17.17 35.91
CA THR A 245 4.76 16.54 36.57
C THR A 245 4.88 16.95 38.02
N GLN A 246 4.68 18.25 38.29
CA GLN A 246 4.65 18.79 39.66
C GLN A 246 3.48 18.21 40.47
N ARG A 247 2.31 18.02 39.84
CA ARG A 247 1.15 17.38 40.50
C ARG A 247 1.40 15.92 40.85
N VAL A 248 2.02 15.15 39.95
CA VAL A 248 2.43 13.75 40.20
C VAL A 248 3.35 13.69 41.41
N GLU A 249 4.37 14.56 41.46
CA GLU A 249 5.31 14.62 42.57
C GLU A 249 4.63 15.01 43.88
N MET A 250 3.71 15.99 43.87
CA MET A 250 2.95 16.35 45.07
C MET A 250 2.05 15.20 45.54
N TYR A 251 1.30 14.54 44.66
CA TYR A 251 0.46 13.41 45.06
C TYR A 251 1.29 12.24 45.60
N TYR A 252 2.46 11.96 45.03
CA TYR A 252 3.37 10.95 45.55
C TYR A 252 3.91 11.31 46.94
N ARG A 253 4.36 12.56 47.16
CA ARG A 253 4.84 13.02 48.48
C ARG A 253 3.73 13.01 49.53
N ILE A 254 2.52 13.43 49.17
CA ILE A 254 1.33 13.35 50.04
C ILE A 254 1.06 11.88 50.40
N GLY A 255 1.01 10.97 49.42
CA GLY A 255 0.79 9.54 49.66
C GLY A 255 1.85 8.94 50.59
N THR A 256 3.13 9.29 50.37
CA THR A 256 4.24 8.83 51.21
C THR A 256 4.11 9.34 52.64
N ALA A 257 3.77 10.63 52.84
CA ALA A 257 3.56 11.19 54.17
C ALA A 257 2.36 10.54 54.89
N LEU A 258 1.27 10.28 54.18
CA LEU A 258 0.09 9.58 54.70
C LEU A 258 0.41 8.14 55.13
N GLU A 259 1.15 7.40 54.30
CA GLU A 259 1.52 6.01 54.59
C GLU A 259 2.53 5.91 55.75
N GLN A 260 3.64 6.66 55.67
CA GLN A 260 4.77 6.48 56.57
C GLN A 260 4.62 7.21 57.90
N GLN A 261 4.03 8.41 57.91
CA GLN A 261 3.98 9.27 59.09
C GLN A 261 2.61 9.25 59.79
N LEU A 262 1.51 9.13 59.01
CA LEU A 262 0.15 9.12 59.55
C LEU A 262 -0.49 7.72 59.61
N GLY A 263 0.11 6.73 58.94
CA GLY A 263 -0.40 5.35 58.88
C GLY A 263 -1.73 5.20 58.13
N ASP A 264 -2.17 6.23 57.40
CA ASP A 264 -3.43 6.24 56.65
C ASP A 264 -3.21 5.66 55.24
N ARG A 265 -3.21 4.32 55.18
CA ARG A 265 -2.95 3.57 53.93
C ARG A 265 -4.02 3.78 52.87
N ILE A 266 -5.27 3.99 53.26
CA ILE A 266 -6.40 4.13 52.32
C ILE A 266 -6.26 5.43 51.54
N THR A 267 -6.06 6.54 52.25
CA THR A 267 -5.87 7.83 51.59
C THR A 267 -4.52 7.90 50.88
N ALA A 268 -3.49 7.23 51.40
CA ALA A 268 -2.21 7.11 50.69
C ALA A 268 -2.38 6.42 49.32
N GLN A 269 -3.12 5.31 49.27
CA GLN A 269 -3.44 4.61 48.02
C GLN A 269 -4.16 5.54 47.04
N GLU A 270 -5.20 6.26 47.47
CA GLU A 270 -5.91 7.21 46.60
C GLU A 270 -4.97 8.26 46.00
N ARG A 271 -4.02 8.78 46.79
CA ARG A 271 -3.05 9.76 46.30
C ARG A 271 -2.02 9.17 45.36
N PHE A 272 -1.54 7.95 45.61
CA PHE A 272 -0.67 7.26 44.66
C PHE A 272 -1.40 6.93 43.35
N GLU A 273 -2.67 6.55 43.40
CA GLU A 273 -3.50 6.32 42.21
C GLU A 273 -3.73 7.62 41.42
N MET A 274 -4.01 8.75 42.08
CA MET A 274 -4.07 10.06 41.43
C MET A 274 -2.75 10.45 40.74
N ALA A 275 -1.60 10.04 41.31
CA ALA A 275 -0.31 10.22 40.67
C ALA A 275 -0.17 9.35 39.40
N LEU A 276 -0.68 8.12 39.43
CA LEU A 276 -0.69 7.22 38.26
C LEU A 276 -1.70 7.62 37.18
N ASP A 277 -2.83 8.22 37.54
CA ASP A 277 -3.80 8.76 36.59
C ASP A 277 -3.17 9.87 35.73
N LEU A 278 -2.25 10.65 36.30
CA LEU A 278 -1.50 11.69 35.59
C LEU A 278 -0.25 11.14 34.88
N ASN A 279 0.46 10.19 35.50
CA ASN A 279 1.61 9.51 34.91
C ASN A 279 1.58 8.01 35.21
N PRO A 280 1.03 7.18 34.30
CA PRO A 280 0.95 5.73 34.50
C PRO A 280 2.30 5.01 34.64
N ALA A 281 3.40 5.67 34.26
CA ALA A 281 4.76 5.11 34.32
C ALA A 281 5.54 5.56 35.56
N HIS A 282 4.90 6.21 36.54
CA HIS A 282 5.57 6.68 37.74
C HIS A 282 5.98 5.52 38.66
N LEU A 283 7.20 5.02 38.47
CA LEU A 283 7.75 3.85 39.18
C LEU A 283 7.67 3.95 40.72
N PRO A 284 7.97 5.09 41.37
CA PRO A 284 7.85 5.19 42.83
C PRO A 284 6.43 4.96 43.35
N SER A 285 5.41 5.46 42.64
CA SER A 285 4.00 5.23 43.00
C SER A 285 3.59 3.77 42.76
N LEU A 286 4.04 3.15 41.66
CA LEU A 286 3.78 1.72 41.39
C LEU A 286 4.39 0.82 42.46
N ALA A 287 5.63 1.09 42.88
CA ALA A 287 6.30 0.32 43.92
C ALA A 287 5.64 0.48 45.30
N ALA A 288 5.20 1.70 45.64
CA ALA A 288 4.45 1.96 46.87
C ALA A 288 3.10 1.21 46.87
N LEU A 289 2.32 1.33 45.79
CA LEU A 289 1.04 0.62 45.64
C LEU A 289 1.20 -0.90 45.62
N ARG A 290 2.25 -1.42 45.00
CA ARG A 290 2.61 -2.84 45.06
C ARG A 290 2.85 -3.28 46.49
N THR A 291 3.62 -2.51 47.27
CA THR A 291 3.92 -2.85 48.67
C THR A 291 2.65 -2.85 49.51
N ILE A 292 1.79 -1.85 49.34
CA ILE A 292 0.46 -1.80 50.00
C ILE A 292 -0.37 -3.03 49.62
N ALA A 293 -0.47 -3.37 48.33
CA ALA A 293 -1.24 -4.53 47.87
C ALA A 293 -0.68 -5.87 48.39
N MET A 294 0.64 -6.02 48.48
CA MET A 294 1.28 -7.20 49.06
C MET A 294 1.00 -7.32 50.57
N ASP A 295 1.05 -6.22 51.31
CA ASP A 295 0.71 -6.18 52.75
C ASP A 295 -0.77 -6.52 53.01
N GLU A 296 -1.67 -6.10 52.11
CA GLU A 296 -3.10 -6.40 52.18
C GLU A 296 -3.45 -7.82 51.70
N ALA A 297 -2.46 -8.57 51.20
CA ALA A 297 -2.64 -9.86 50.53
C ALA A 297 -3.58 -9.81 49.31
N ASP A 298 -3.68 -8.64 48.65
CA ASP A 298 -4.36 -8.49 47.36
C ASP A 298 -3.36 -8.82 46.23
N TRP A 299 -3.19 -10.12 46.01
CA TRP A 299 -2.22 -10.67 45.06
C TRP A 299 -2.51 -10.27 43.60
N ASP A 300 -3.78 -10.10 43.25
CA ASP A 300 -4.22 -9.62 41.94
C ASP A 300 -3.72 -8.20 41.67
N ARG A 301 -3.93 -7.27 42.61
CA ARG A 301 -3.42 -5.90 42.47
C ARG A 301 -1.90 -5.85 42.51
N ALA A 302 -1.28 -6.61 43.41
CA ALA A 302 0.18 -6.71 43.48
C ALA A 302 0.80 -7.20 42.16
N ALA A 303 0.20 -8.22 41.52
CA ALA A 303 0.63 -8.73 40.22
C ALA A 303 0.45 -7.68 39.11
N ARG A 304 -0.64 -6.91 39.11
CA ARG A 304 -0.86 -5.82 38.14
C ARG A 304 0.15 -4.70 38.28
N TYR A 305 0.44 -4.26 39.50
CA TYR A 305 1.44 -3.22 39.73
C TYR A 305 2.85 -3.73 39.38
N LEU A 306 3.20 -4.98 39.71
CA LEU A 306 4.45 -5.62 39.27
C LEU A 306 4.59 -5.64 37.74
N ASP A 307 3.51 -5.98 37.04
CA ASP A 307 3.51 -6.03 35.58
C ASP A 307 3.68 -4.63 34.96
N GLN A 308 3.04 -3.61 35.53
CA GLN A 308 3.25 -2.21 35.12
C GLN A 308 4.67 -1.72 35.46
N GLU A 309 5.21 -2.10 36.62
CA GLU A 309 6.55 -1.73 37.08
C GLU A 309 7.62 -2.33 36.14
N GLN A 310 7.50 -3.61 35.76
CA GLN A 310 8.46 -4.23 34.84
C GLN A 310 8.39 -3.64 33.43
N LEU A 311 7.21 -3.26 32.92
CA LEU A 311 7.08 -2.65 31.60
C LEU A 311 7.76 -1.27 31.52
N ASN A 312 7.75 -0.52 32.62
CA ASN A 312 8.32 0.82 32.69
C ASN A 312 9.76 0.84 33.22
N THR A 313 10.34 -0.33 33.55
CA THR A 313 11.73 -0.45 34.02
C THR A 313 12.70 -0.67 32.85
N GLU A 314 13.59 0.29 32.61
CA GLU A 314 14.55 0.23 31.49
C GLU A 314 15.72 -0.73 31.73
N MET A 315 16.14 -0.93 32.99
CA MET A 315 17.32 -1.72 33.34
C MET A 315 17.03 -3.22 33.26
N PRO A 316 17.65 -3.99 32.33
CA PRO A 316 17.25 -5.39 32.07
C PRO A 316 17.36 -6.31 33.29
N ARG A 317 18.39 -6.16 34.11
CA ARG A 317 18.57 -6.96 35.34
C ARG A 317 17.53 -6.66 36.42
N GLN A 318 17.12 -5.41 36.55
CA GLN A 318 16.09 -5.04 37.51
C GLN A 318 14.72 -5.54 37.02
N ARG A 319 14.46 -5.40 35.73
CA ARG A 319 13.28 -5.96 35.07
C ARG A 319 13.19 -7.48 35.22
N ALA A 320 14.30 -8.20 35.03
CA ALA A 320 14.35 -9.65 35.23
C ALA A 320 13.98 -10.05 36.66
N LYS A 321 14.45 -9.31 37.68
CA LYS A 321 14.07 -9.55 39.09
C LYS A 321 12.57 -9.35 39.32
N LEU A 322 11.99 -8.26 38.81
CA LEU A 322 10.55 -8.01 38.92
C LEU A 322 9.73 -9.10 38.23
N LEU A 323 10.19 -9.60 37.09
CA LEU A 323 9.55 -10.72 36.37
C LEU A 323 9.67 -12.06 37.14
N VAL A 324 10.78 -12.30 37.83
CA VAL A 324 10.91 -13.46 38.74
C VAL A 324 9.94 -13.34 39.91
N GLU A 325 9.86 -12.17 40.54
CA GLU A 325 8.90 -11.91 41.63
C GLU A 325 7.45 -12.07 41.14
N LEU A 326 7.12 -11.58 39.94
CA LEU A 326 5.81 -11.77 39.31
C LEU A 326 5.53 -13.25 39.02
N GLY A 327 6.51 -14.00 38.52
CA GLY A 327 6.39 -15.43 38.27
C GLY A 327 6.12 -16.22 39.55
N LYS A 328 6.87 -15.95 40.62
CA LYS A 328 6.65 -16.59 41.93
C LYS A 328 5.27 -16.25 42.50
N LEU A 329 4.88 -14.98 42.42
CA LEU A 329 3.56 -14.52 42.90
C LEU A 329 2.42 -15.24 42.15
N ARG A 330 2.51 -15.35 40.82
CA ARG A 330 1.50 -16.02 39.99
C ARG A 330 1.41 -17.51 40.27
N ASP A 331 2.54 -18.19 40.41
CA ASP A 331 2.58 -19.64 40.62
C ASP A 331 2.13 -20.02 42.04
N GLU A 332 2.71 -19.37 43.06
CA GLU A 332 2.51 -19.74 44.46
C GLU A 332 1.21 -19.18 45.05
N MET A 333 0.81 -17.95 44.69
CA MET A 333 -0.30 -17.24 45.35
C MET A 333 -1.59 -17.19 44.51
N LEU A 334 -1.48 -17.12 43.18
CA LEU A 334 -2.64 -17.05 42.27
C LEU A 334 -2.98 -18.40 41.60
N GLY A 335 -2.06 -19.37 41.61
CA GLY A 335 -2.23 -20.65 40.92
C GLY A 335 -2.23 -20.54 39.40
N GLU A 336 -1.73 -19.43 38.86
CA GLU A 336 -1.65 -19.14 37.43
C GLU A 336 -0.33 -19.67 36.84
N HIS A 337 -0.20 -21.00 36.78
CA HIS A 337 1.04 -21.67 36.40
C HIS A 337 1.56 -21.23 35.02
N ASP A 338 0.70 -21.21 33.99
CA ASP A 338 1.11 -20.82 32.63
C ASP A 338 1.64 -19.37 32.58
N ALA A 339 0.97 -18.46 33.29
CA ALA A 339 1.36 -17.05 33.34
C ALA A 339 2.63 -16.81 34.17
N ALA A 340 2.96 -17.73 35.09
CA ALA A 340 4.23 -17.76 35.80
C ALA A 340 5.38 -18.20 34.88
N ILE A 341 5.17 -19.25 34.09
CA ILE A 341 6.15 -19.72 33.09
C ILE A 341 6.46 -18.63 32.06
N GLU A 342 5.46 -17.89 31.60
CA GLU A 342 5.67 -16.73 30.72
C GLU A 342 6.53 -15.65 31.40
N ALA A 343 6.28 -15.34 32.67
CA ALA A 343 7.08 -14.37 33.42
C ALA A 343 8.54 -14.83 33.58
N TYR A 344 8.77 -16.10 33.90
CA TYR A 344 10.13 -16.66 33.97
C TYR A 344 10.85 -16.67 32.62
N GLN A 345 10.15 -16.94 31.52
CA GLN A 345 10.73 -16.86 30.17
C GLN A 345 11.14 -15.42 29.83
N LEU A 346 10.28 -14.44 30.14
CA LEU A 346 10.60 -13.02 29.95
C LEU A 346 11.78 -12.59 30.84
N ALA A 347 11.88 -13.12 32.07
CA ALA A 347 13.02 -12.88 32.94
C ALA A 347 14.32 -13.37 32.31
N MET A 348 14.33 -14.59 31.75
CA MET A 348 15.48 -15.16 31.04
C MET A 348 15.84 -14.41 29.74
N GLN A 349 14.87 -13.76 29.09
CA GLN A 349 15.15 -12.89 27.93
C GLN A 349 15.82 -11.57 28.34
N CYS A 350 15.48 -11.05 29.53
CA CYS A 350 16.05 -9.82 30.06
C CYS A 350 17.44 -10.04 30.68
N ASP A 351 17.65 -11.18 31.34
CA ASP A 351 18.92 -11.60 31.95
C ASP A 351 19.15 -13.10 31.71
N ASP A 352 20.07 -13.42 30.80
CA ASP A 352 20.38 -14.79 30.38
C ASP A 352 21.10 -15.62 31.47
N ASP A 353 21.53 -14.95 32.54
CA ASP A 353 22.23 -15.51 33.69
C ASP A 353 21.31 -15.67 34.93
N CYS A 354 19.98 -15.51 34.78
CA CYS A 354 19.00 -15.57 35.87
C CYS A 354 18.75 -17.00 36.39
N GLU A 355 19.48 -17.40 37.46
CA GLU A 355 19.34 -18.73 38.07
C GLU A 355 17.93 -19.02 38.63
N GLU A 356 17.27 -18.00 39.18
CA GLU A 356 15.97 -18.17 39.85
C GLU A 356 14.83 -18.46 38.87
N ALA A 357 14.90 -17.96 37.63
CA ALA A 357 13.96 -18.31 36.58
C ALA A 357 14.30 -19.65 35.90
N ALA A 358 15.59 -20.03 35.86
CA ALA A 358 16.05 -21.19 35.11
C ALA A 358 15.57 -22.53 35.68
N LEU A 359 15.50 -22.70 37.01
CA LEU A 359 15.10 -23.98 37.61
C LEU A 359 13.60 -24.33 37.36
N PRO A 360 12.62 -23.45 37.64
CA PRO A 360 11.22 -23.72 37.31
C PRO A 360 11.00 -24.00 35.82
N LEU A 361 11.73 -23.30 34.95
CA LEU A 361 11.66 -23.53 33.50
C LEU A 361 12.22 -24.89 33.08
N VAL A 362 13.33 -25.36 33.67
CA VAL A 362 13.88 -26.69 33.36
C VAL A 362 12.91 -27.78 33.79
N GLU A 363 12.33 -27.67 34.99
CA GLU A 363 11.34 -28.63 35.49
C GLU A 363 10.10 -28.67 34.60
N GLU A 364 9.60 -27.50 34.19
CA GLU A 364 8.45 -27.41 33.30
C GLU A 364 8.74 -27.95 31.89
N TYR A 365 9.91 -27.62 31.34
CA TYR A 365 10.33 -28.15 30.04
C TYR A 365 10.56 -29.65 30.10
N MET A 366 10.98 -30.22 31.22
CA MET A 366 11.03 -31.66 31.39
C MET A 366 9.64 -32.29 31.50
N ARG A 367 8.72 -31.66 32.24
CA ARG A 367 7.32 -32.13 32.37
C ARG A 367 6.58 -32.13 31.04
N THR A 368 6.92 -31.20 30.14
CA THR A 368 6.31 -31.02 28.82
C THR A 368 7.12 -31.60 27.66
N ASP A 369 8.13 -32.43 27.95
CA ASP A 369 9.02 -33.08 26.98
C ASP A 369 9.81 -32.12 26.04
N ARG A 370 9.97 -30.85 26.43
CA ARG A 370 10.73 -29.80 25.72
C ARG A 370 12.22 -29.80 26.09
N PHE A 371 12.87 -30.96 26.00
CA PHE A 371 14.24 -31.16 26.49
C PHE A 371 15.32 -30.30 25.80
N THR A 372 15.11 -29.89 24.54
CA THR A 372 16.05 -29.03 23.82
C THR A 372 16.15 -27.62 24.42
N GLU A 373 15.06 -27.14 25.00
CA GLU A 373 15.00 -25.82 25.65
C GLU A 373 15.47 -25.90 27.11
N ALA A 374 15.30 -27.06 27.74
CA ALA A 374 15.84 -27.35 29.07
C ALA A 374 17.37 -27.45 29.08
N GLU A 375 18.01 -27.91 28.00
CA GLU A 375 19.47 -28.13 27.94
C GLU A 375 20.31 -26.90 28.35
N PRO A 376 20.21 -25.73 27.71
CA PRO A 376 21.04 -24.58 28.05
C PRO A 376 20.83 -24.08 29.48
N LEU A 377 19.59 -24.20 29.99
CA LEU A 377 19.24 -23.82 31.35
C LEU A 377 19.81 -24.80 32.38
N ALA A 378 19.75 -26.11 32.12
CA ALA A 378 20.36 -27.13 32.95
C ALA A 378 21.90 -27.02 32.97
N GLU A 379 22.53 -26.71 31.83
CA GLU A 379 23.97 -26.43 31.78
C GLU A 379 24.35 -25.16 32.59
N LEU A 380 23.53 -24.11 32.52
CA LEU A 380 23.68 -22.88 33.32
C LEU A 380 23.62 -23.18 34.82
N LEU A 381 22.62 -23.93 35.26
CA LEU A 381 22.42 -24.31 36.67
C LEU A 381 23.61 -25.13 37.20
N VAL A 382 24.11 -26.11 36.45
CA VAL A 382 25.31 -26.87 36.84
C VAL A 382 26.57 -25.99 36.85
N ARG A 383 26.71 -25.04 35.91
CA ARG A 383 27.85 -24.12 35.85
C ARG A 383 27.92 -23.20 37.06
N LYS A 384 26.79 -22.63 37.48
CA LYS A 384 26.69 -21.72 38.64
C LYS A 384 26.66 -22.49 39.97
N GLY A 385 26.12 -23.71 39.98
CA GLY A 385 25.99 -24.59 41.14
C GLY A 385 27.28 -25.27 41.63
N ARG A 386 28.44 -25.02 41.01
CA ARG A 386 29.72 -25.72 41.31
C ARG A 386 30.22 -25.57 42.76
N ASN A 387 29.81 -24.52 43.45
CA ASN A 387 30.21 -24.24 44.85
C ASN A 387 29.10 -24.57 45.86
N ARG A 388 27.97 -25.16 45.42
CA ARG A 388 26.83 -25.52 46.29
C ARG A 388 27.08 -26.84 47.03
N GLU A 389 26.15 -27.24 47.89
CA GLU A 389 26.29 -28.48 48.67
C GLU A 389 26.34 -29.75 47.78
N ARG A 390 26.98 -30.82 48.30
CA ARG A 390 27.19 -32.07 47.55
C ARG A 390 25.88 -32.69 47.04
N HIS A 391 24.80 -32.59 47.81
CA HIS A 391 23.49 -33.10 47.43
C HIS A 391 22.88 -32.29 46.28
N GLU A 392 22.94 -30.96 46.35
CA GLU A 392 22.47 -30.09 45.26
C GLU A 392 23.28 -30.28 43.98
N GLN A 393 24.60 -30.44 44.08
CA GLN A 393 25.44 -30.77 42.94
C GLN A 393 25.03 -32.11 42.31
N HIS A 394 24.74 -33.12 43.12
CA HIS A 394 24.26 -34.42 42.62
C HIS A 394 22.93 -34.25 41.89
N MET A 395 21.96 -33.54 42.48
CA MET A 395 20.66 -33.28 41.89
C MET A 395 20.78 -32.55 40.54
N LEU A 396 21.57 -31.47 40.47
CA LEU A 396 21.77 -30.71 39.22
C LEU A 396 22.49 -31.53 38.13
N ASN A 397 23.47 -32.37 38.50
CA ASN A 397 24.15 -33.24 37.53
C ASN A 397 23.24 -34.39 37.06
N ASN A 398 22.39 -34.94 37.94
CA ASN A 398 21.40 -35.95 37.58
C ASN A 398 20.33 -35.34 36.65
N LEU A 399 19.85 -34.13 36.96
CA LEU A 399 18.93 -33.35 36.11
C LEU A 399 19.53 -33.10 34.72
N LEU A 400 20.77 -32.61 34.66
CA LEU A 400 21.49 -32.42 33.40
C LEU A 400 21.68 -33.76 32.64
N GLY A 401 21.98 -34.85 33.34
CA GLY A 401 22.06 -36.19 32.78
C GLY A 401 20.74 -36.63 32.12
N LYS A 402 19.61 -36.42 32.79
CA LYS A 402 18.26 -36.70 32.28
C LYS A 402 17.94 -35.88 31.04
N VAL A 403 18.16 -34.56 31.09
CA VAL A 403 17.93 -33.65 29.96
C VAL A 403 18.79 -34.04 28.76
N LEU A 404 20.10 -34.20 28.94
CA LEU A 404 21.00 -34.58 27.85
C LEU A 404 20.70 -35.96 27.26
N SER A 405 20.29 -36.91 28.11
CA SER A 405 19.84 -38.24 27.68
C SER A 405 18.60 -38.16 26.81
N ALA A 406 17.62 -37.32 27.17
CA ALA A 406 16.39 -37.13 26.40
C ALA A 406 16.64 -36.38 25.07
N VAL A 407 17.59 -35.44 25.04
CA VAL A 407 18.02 -34.76 23.81
C VAL A 407 18.81 -35.69 22.86
N GLY A 408 19.26 -36.85 23.34
CA GLY A 408 20.07 -37.80 22.57
C GLY A 408 21.58 -37.45 22.54
N LYS A 409 22.05 -36.56 23.43
CA LYS A 409 23.48 -36.25 23.61
C LYS A 409 24.13 -37.23 24.57
N ASP A 410 24.07 -38.50 24.20
CA ASP A 410 24.40 -39.63 25.08
C ASP A 410 25.83 -39.57 25.67
N GLU A 411 26.84 -39.13 24.92
CA GLU A 411 28.20 -39.00 25.46
C GLU A 411 28.32 -37.93 26.57
N LYS A 412 27.59 -36.82 26.44
CA LYS A 412 27.56 -35.76 27.47
C LYS A 412 26.69 -36.19 28.65
N ALA A 413 25.56 -36.84 28.37
CA ALA A 413 24.68 -37.41 29.39
C ALA A 413 25.43 -38.40 30.27
N LEU A 414 26.24 -39.29 29.66
CA LEU A 414 27.07 -40.25 30.38
C LEU A 414 28.09 -39.56 31.30
N LYS A 415 28.69 -38.45 30.86
CA LYS A 415 29.59 -37.64 31.71
C LYS A 415 28.86 -37.00 32.89
N ALA A 416 27.67 -36.45 32.66
CA ALA A 416 26.84 -35.85 33.71
C ALA A 416 26.38 -36.90 34.73
N TYR A 417 25.91 -38.07 34.27
CA TYR A 417 25.56 -39.19 35.14
C TYR A 417 26.78 -39.76 35.89
N HIS A 418 27.95 -39.83 35.27
CA HIS A 418 29.17 -40.23 36.01
C HIS A 418 29.56 -39.19 37.08
N ALA A 419 29.40 -37.90 36.80
CA ALA A 419 29.59 -36.85 37.80
C ALA A 419 28.59 -36.99 38.95
N ALA A 420 27.31 -37.25 38.66
CA ALA A 420 26.29 -37.54 39.66
C ALA A 420 26.61 -38.82 40.46
N HIS A 421 27.08 -39.89 39.80
CA HIS A 421 27.42 -41.17 40.42
C HIS A 421 28.65 -41.10 41.33
N GLN A 422 29.63 -40.26 41.00
CA GLN A 422 30.77 -40.01 41.90
C GLN A 422 30.33 -39.29 43.19
N LEU A 423 29.25 -38.50 43.12
CA LEU A 423 28.70 -37.80 44.27
C LEU A 423 27.84 -38.74 45.12
N ASP A 424 27.04 -39.63 44.51
CA ASP A 424 26.28 -40.72 45.16
C ASP A 424 26.38 -42.03 44.35
N LEU A 425 27.04 -43.04 44.94
CA LEU A 425 27.28 -44.35 44.31
C LEU A 425 26.09 -45.31 44.40
N THR A 426 25.11 -44.99 45.24
CA THR A 426 23.97 -45.87 45.57
C THR A 426 22.68 -45.47 44.86
N ASP A 427 22.63 -44.27 44.30
CA ASP A 427 21.47 -43.76 43.58
C ASP A 427 21.12 -44.65 42.37
N GLN A 428 19.95 -45.28 42.45
CA GLN A 428 19.46 -46.21 41.44
C GLN A 428 19.06 -45.48 40.15
N GLU A 429 18.58 -44.23 40.25
CA GLU A 429 18.22 -43.44 39.07
C GLU A 429 19.44 -43.14 38.22
N THR A 430 20.54 -42.72 38.84
CA THR A 430 21.81 -42.48 38.15
C THR A 430 22.35 -43.78 37.52
N ILE A 431 22.29 -44.92 38.22
CA ILE A 431 22.77 -46.21 37.69
C ILE A 431 21.94 -46.66 36.48
N ARG A 432 20.61 -46.48 36.54
CA ARG A 432 19.72 -46.74 35.41
C ARG A 432 20.00 -45.82 34.23
N GLY A 433 20.19 -44.51 34.49
CA GLY A 433 20.60 -43.54 33.47
C GLY A 433 21.90 -43.93 32.77
N ILE A 434 22.90 -44.42 33.52
CA ILE A 434 24.15 -44.97 32.95
C ILE A 434 23.85 -46.21 32.09
N ALA A 435 23.04 -47.15 32.56
CA ALA A 435 22.72 -48.38 31.82
C ALA A 435 22.01 -48.10 30.48
N ASP A 436 21.02 -47.20 30.50
CA ASP A 436 20.23 -46.81 29.33
C ASP A 436 21.10 -46.06 28.30
N VAL A 437 21.92 -45.11 28.75
CA VAL A 437 22.84 -44.36 27.90
C VAL A 437 23.94 -45.29 27.33
N SER A 438 24.53 -46.17 28.14
CA SER A 438 25.51 -47.15 27.66
C SER A 438 24.92 -48.11 26.62
N PHE A 439 23.66 -48.50 26.76
CA PHE A 439 22.96 -49.33 25.77
C PHE A 439 22.83 -48.62 24.43
N ARG A 440 22.44 -47.34 24.42
CA ARG A 440 22.32 -46.55 23.19
C ARG A 440 23.67 -46.28 22.53
N LEU A 441 24.71 -46.06 23.32
CA LEU A 441 26.10 -45.94 22.85
C LEU A 441 26.72 -47.27 22.39
N GLN A 442 25.98 -48.39 22.46
CA GLN A 442 26.46 -49.73 22.13
C GLN A 442 27.69 -50.17 22.94
N ASP A 443 27.88 -49.60 24.13
CA ASP A 443 28.87 -50.07 25.11
C ASP A 443 28.30 -51.29 25.83
N TRP A 444 28.24 -52.40 25.10
CA TRP A 444 27.63 -53.64 25.55
C TRP A 444 28.20 -54.16 26.89
N PRO A 445 29.51 -54.09 27.16
CA PRO A 445 30.07 -54.49 28.46
C PRO A 445 29.55 -53.64 29.64
N SER A 446 29.53 -52.31 29.51
CA SER A 446 29.06 -51.42 30.58
C SER A 446 27.54 -51.49 30.74
N ALA A 447 26.79 -51.53 29.63
CA ALA A 447 25.34 -51.70 29.65
C ALA A 447 24.96 -53.02 30.33
N LEU A 448 25.60 -54.14 29.95
CA LEU A 448 25.36 -55.46 30.54
C LEU A 448 25.58 -55.45 32.05
N THR A 449 26.70 -54.87 32.50
CA THR A 449 27.07 -54.83 33.93
C THR A 449 26.09 -53.98 34.73
N ASN A 450 25.71 -52.80 34.22
CA ASN A 450 24.79 -51.91 34.94
C ASN A 450 23.33 -52.40 34.87
N TYR A 451 22.85 -52.98 33.78
CA TYR A 451 21.54 -53.64 33.75
C TYR A 451 21.46 -54.86 34.66
N GLN A 452 22.55 -55.62 34.84
CA GLN A 452 22.59 -56.69 35.84
C GLN A 452 22.49 -56.15 37.27
N LYS A 453 23.13 -55.01 37.56
CA LYS A 453 23.00 -54.34 38.87
C LYS A 453 21.56 -53.86 39.09
N VAL A 454 20.96 -53.21 38.08
CA VAL A 454 19.54 -52.79 38.10
C VAL A 454 18.65 -54.01 38.32
N LEU A 455 18.83 -55.10 37.57
CA LEU A 455 18.02 -56.32 37.73
C LEU A 455 18.14 -56.96 39.12
N THR A 456 19.28 -56.78 39.80
CA THR A 456 19.53 -57.32 41.15
C THR A 456 18.91 -56.46 42.24
N SER A 457 18.75 -55.14 41.99
CA SER A 457 18.07 -54.23 42.92
C SER A 457 16.55 -54.23 42.74
N LEU A 458 16.05 -54.62 41.57
CA LEU A 458 14.61 -54.77 41.32
C LEU A 458 14.01 -55.94 42.12
N SER A 459 12.88 -55.66 42.77
CA SER A 459 12.06 -56.63 43.49
C SER A 459 11.26 -57.53 42.54
N GLU A 460 10.76 -58.67 43.03
CA GLU A 460 10.01 -59.59 42.16
C GLU A 460 8.70 -58.99 41.61
N ASP A 461 8.13 -58.03 42.34
CA ASP A 461 6.87 -57.35 42.03
C ASP A 461 7.01 -56.28 40.94
N GLU A 462 8.24 -55.86 40.59
CA GLU A 462 8.51 -54.87 39.53
C GLU A 462 8.51 -55.50 38.13
N VAL A 463 7.38 -56.11 37.77
CA VAL A 463 7.21 -56.91 36.54
C VAL A 463 7.57 -56.13 35.26
N ASP A 464 7.11 -54.88 35.13
CA ASP A 464 7.35 -54.07 33.93
C ASP A 464 8.84 -53.72 33.76
N GLN A 465 9.47 -53.24 34.84
CA GLN A 465 10.89 -52.87 34.80
C GLN A 465 11.78 -54.10 34.56
N ARG A 466 11.42 -55.25 35.13
CA ARG A 466 12.13 -56.51 34.86
C ARG A 466 11.94 -56.98 33.42
N THR A 467 10.74 -56.82 32.85
CA THR A 467 10.44 -57.15 31.46
C THR A 467 11.31 -56.32 30.51
N ASP A 468 11.40 -55.01 30.74
CA ASP A 468 12.28 -54.10 29.99
C ASP A 468 13.75 -54.51 30.10
N VAL A 469 14.22 -54.81 31.31
CA VAL A 469 15.62 -55.22 31.52
C VAL A 469 15.92 -56.55 30.82
N TYR A 470 15.04 -57.56 30.87
CA TYR A 470 15.21 -58.82 30.13
C TYR A 470 15.19 -58.59 28.61
N TYR A 471 14.32 -57.71 28.11
CA TYR A 471 14.32 -57.29 26.71
C TYR A 471 15.67 -56.67 26.31
N ARG A 472 16.16 -55.68 27.06
CA ARG A 472 17.46 -55.03 26.81
C ARG A 472 18.61 -56.03 26.87
N LEU A 473 18.61 -56.96 27.82
CA LEU A 473 19.58 -58.06 27.91
C LEU A 473 19.50 -58.99 26.69
N GLY A 474 18.30 -59.30 26.20
CA GLY A 474 18.07 -60.06 24.96
C GLY A 474 18.66 -59.37 23.74
N CYS A 475 18.45 -58.05 23.60
CA CYS A 475 19.08 -57.24 22.56
C CYS A 475 20.61 -57.26 22.64
N ILE A 476 21.19 -57.04 23.83
CA ILE A 476 22.65 -57.11 24.04
C ILE A 476 23.19 -58.48 23.58
N LYS A 477 22.49 -59.57 23.93
CA LYS A 477 22.89 -60.93 23.55
C LYS A 477 22.76 -61.20 22.06
N ARG A 478 21.77 -60.60 21.40
CA ARG A 478 21.60 -60.65 19.94
C ARG A 478 22.79 -60.00 19.23
N GLU A 479 23.17 -58.79 19.65
CA GLU A 479 24.31 -58.06 19.07
C GLU A 479 25.66 -58.73 19.37
N GLN A 480 25.77 -59.48 20.47
CA GLN A 480 26.91 -60.36 20.76
C GLN A 480 26.95 -61.64 19.89
N GLY A 481 26.00 -61.83 18.96
CA GLY A 481 25.88 -63.03 18.11
C GLY A 481 25.35 -64.27 18.82
N GLN A 482 24.88 -64.15 20.06
CA GLN A 482 24.42 -65.26 20.90
C GLN A 482 22.90 -65.47 20.73
N VAL A 483 22.47 -65.77 19.50
CA VAL A 483 21.04 -65.85 19.10
C VAL A 483 20.20 -66.73 20.04
N LYS A 484 20.72 -67.89 20.47
CA LYS A 484 20.01 -68.77 21.42
C LYS A 484 19.81 -68.14 22.80
N GLN A 485 20.79 -67.38 23.28
CA GLN A 485 20.68 -66.66 24.56
C GLN A 485 19.78 -65.43 24.43
N ALA A 486 19.76 -64.79 23.26
CA ALA A 486 18.83 -63.70 22.96
C ALA A 486 17.38 -64.19 23.02
N ILE A 487 17.06 -65.28 22.31
CA ILE A 487 15.73 -65.91 22.34
C ILE A 487 15.33 -66.28 23.77
N ASN A 488 16.22 -66.90 24.57
CA ASN A 488 15.91 -67.23 25.96
C ASN A 488 15.62 -65.99 26.84
N ASN A 489 16.30 -64.86 26.63
CA ASN A 489 15.99 -63.63 27.37
C ASN A 489 14.69 -62.97 26.88
N PHE A 490 14.39 -63.05 25.58
CA PHE A 490 13.12 -62.62 25.01
C PHE A 490 11.95 -63.49 25.51
N GLU A 491 12.11 -64.82 25.54
CA GLU A 491 11.12 -65.74 26.11
C GLU A 491 10.89 -65.47 27.60
N LYS A 492 11.94 -65.13 28.37
CA LYS A 492 11.80 -64.69 29.77
C LYS A 492 11.01 -63.39 29.90
N ALA A 493 11.25 -62.42 29.00
CA ALA A 493 10.45 -61.20 28.96
C ALA A 493 8.98 -61.49 28.61
N LEU A 494 8.72 -62.38 27.63
CA LEU A 494 7.35 -62.78 27.25
C LEU A 494 6.66 -63.68 28.28
N ALA A 495 7.40 -64.41 29.09
CA ALA A 495 6.85 -65.19 30.19
C ALA A 495 6.35 -64.29 31.34
N LEU A 496 6.98 -63.13 31.52
CA LEU A 496 6.52 -62.09 32.46
C LEU A 496 5.36 -61.28 31.88
N ASN A 497 5.48 -60.89 30.62
CA ASN A 497 4.45 -60.15 29.89
C ASN A 497 4.34 -60.64 28.44
N SER A 498 3.30 -61.44 28.16
CA SER A 498 3.05 -62.05 26.84
C SER A 498 2.73 -61.03 25.74
N GLU A 499 2.35 -59.82 26.13
CA GLU A 499 1.98 -58.71 25.24
C GLU A 499 3.12 -57.69 25.09
N HIS A 500 4.32 -57.98 25.62
CA HIS A 500 5.46 -57.08 25.53
C HIS A 500 5.95 -56.91 24.08
N ARG A 501 5.39 -55.91 23.40
CA ARG A 501 5.59 -55.63 21.98
C ARG A 501 7.05 -55.48 21.55
N PRO A 502 7.93 -54.73 22.26
CA PRO A 502 9.33 -54.62 21.85
C PRO A 502 10.01 -55.98 21.74
N THR A 503 9.63 -56.93 22.61
CA THR A 503 10.16 -58.30 22.57
C THR A 503 9.59 -59.10 21.39
N LEU A 504 8.29 -59.00 21.11
CA LEU A 504 7.67 -59.66 19.96
C LEU A 504 8.28 -59.18 18.64
N GLU A 505 8.51 -57.88 18.50
CA GLU A 505 9.18 -57.28 17.33
C GLU A 505 10.62 -57.78 17.20
N ALA A 506 11.37 -57.82 18.31
CA ALA A 506 12.73 -58.36 18.30
C ALA A 506 12.78 -59.86 17.92
N LEU A 507 11.75 -60.65 18.27
CA LEU A 507 11.62 -62.03 17.82
C LEU A 507 11.27 -62.13 16.33
N VAL A 508 10.38 -61.27 15.82
CA VAL A 508 10.07 -61.17 14.39
C VAL A 508 11.36 -60.94 13.59
N ASP A 509 12.22 -60.01 14.02
CA ASP A 509 13.52 -59.75 13.39
C ASP A 509 14.42 -60.99 13.40
N VAL A 510 14.53 -61.66 14.55
CA VAL A 510 15.36 -62.86 14.71
C VAL A 510 14.88 -63.99 13.79
N TYR A 511 13.57 -64.22 13.68
CA TYR A 511 13.01 -65.26 12.80
C TYR A 511 13.03 -64.86 11.32
N ALA A 512 12.90 -63.58 11.00
CA ALA A 512 13.07 -63.07 9.62
C ALA A 512 14.50 -63.29 9.13
N GLN A 513 15.51 -63.04 9.97
CA GLN A 513 16.91 -63.36 9.66
C GLN A 513 17.16 -64.86 9.51
N ALA A 514 16.38 -65.70 10.20
CA ALA A 514 16.41 -67.15 10.07
C ALA A 514 15.63 -67.69 8.84
N ASN A 515 15.00 -66.80 8.03
CA ASN A 515 14.12 -67.13 6.89
C ASN A 515 12.90 -68.01 7.24
N ASP A 516 12.42 -67.99 8.49
CA ASP A 516 11.19 -68.67 8.90
C ASP A 516 10.00 -67.72 8.83
N PHE A 517 9.49 -67.46 7.62
CA PHE A 517 8.39 -66.52 7.38
C PHE A 517 7.04 -66.97 7.96
N LYS A 518 6.91 -68.25 8.34
CA LYS A 518 5.73 -68.77 9.02
C LYS A 518 5.69 -68.28 10.47
N GLN A 519 6.83 -68.32 11.17
CA GLN A 519 6.94 -67.75 12.52
C GLN A 519 6.84 -66.22 12.50
N VAL A 520 7.39 -65.56 11.46
CA VAL A 520 7.19 -64.11 11.26
C VAL A 520 5.70 -63.76 11.18
N ALA A 521 4.94 -64.46 10.34
CA ALA A 521 3.49 -64.24 10.24
C ALA A 521 2.76 -64.57 11.55
N ALA A 522 3.19 -65.61 12.29
CA ALA A 522 2.59 -66.00 13.58
C ALA A 522 2.82 -64.95 14.68
N TYR A 523 4.06 -64.50 14.89
CA TYR A 523 4.34 -63.44 15.87
C TYR A 523 3.74 -62.09 15.45
N LYS A 524 3.69 -61.78 14.14
CA LYS A 524 2.93 -60.60 13.66
C LYS A 524 1.43 -60.73 13.96
N ARG A 525 0.84 -61.92 13.87
CA ARG A 525 -0.56 -62.16 14.28
C ARG A 525 -0.72 -62.03 15.79
N GLN A 526 0.24 -62.49 16.60
CA GLN A 526 0.22 -62.30 18.05
C GLN A 526 0.35 -60.81 18.44
N ILE A 527 1.16 -60.03 17.72
CA ILE A 527 1.21 -58.56 17.89
C ILE A 527 -0.15 -57.95 17.50
N LEU A 528 -0.78 -58.44 16.42
CA LEU A 528 -2.11 -57.99 15.98
C LEU A 528 -3.19 -58.20 17.04
N ASP A 529 -3.12 -59.26 17.86
CA ASP A 529 -4.09 -59.54 18.91
C ASP A 529 -4.08 -58.49 20.04
N GLY A 530 -2.92 -57.86 20.29
CA GLY A 530 -2.77 -56.74 21.23
C GLY A 530 -3.05 -55.36 20.62
N ILE A 531 -3.26 -55.28 19.30
CA ILE A 531 -3.55 -54.03 18.59
C ILE A 531 -5.06 -53.85 18.48
N PHE A 532 -5.59 -52.93 19.29
CA PHE A 532 -6.99 -52.48 19.24
C PHE A 532 -7.18 -51.27 18.32
N ASP A 533 -6.11 -50.57 17.98
CA ASP A 533 -6.16 -49.43 17.07
C ASP A 533 -6.43 -49.90 15.63
N GLY A 534 -7.47 -49.35 15.01
CA GLY A 534 -7.93 -49.78 13.69
C GLY A 534 -6.92 -49.49 12.57
N GLU A 535 -6.08 -48.45 12.71
CA GLU A 535 -5.09 -48.10 11.69
C GLU A 535 -3.85 -49.00 11.79
N GLU A 536 -3.35 -49.20 13.00
CA GLU A 536 -2.21 -50.07 13.23
C GLU A 536 -2.55 -51.52 12.89
N ARG A 537 -3.78 -51.96 13.19
CA ARG A 537 -4.30 -53.28 12.80
C ARG A 537 -4.32 -53.42 11.28
N PHE A 538 -4.74 -52.38 10.57
CA PHE A 538 -4.76 -52.34 9.11
C PHE A 538 -3.36 -52.45 8.48
N VAL A 539 -2.37 -51.74 9.02
CA VAL A 539 -0.97 -51.83 8.54
C VAL A 539 -0.44 -53.24 8.72
N MET A 540 -0.67 -53.84 9.88
CA MET A 540 -0.17 -55.17 10.19
C MET A 540 -0.84 -56.27 9.36
N LEU A 541 -2.14 -56.14 9.05
CA LEU A 541 -2.84 -57.04 8.14
C LEU A 541 -2.31 -56.96 6.70
N ASN A 542 -1.98 -55.76 6.20
CA ASN A 542 -1.34 -55.60 4.89
C ASN A 542 0.05 -56.25 4.85
N ASP A 543 0.84 -56.08 5.89
CA ASP A 543 2.15 -56.74 6.03
C ASP A 543 2.03 -58.27 5.99
N ILE A 544 1.03 -58.80 6.71
CA ILE A 544 0.74 -60.24 6.71
C ILE A 544 0.32 -60.69 5.30
N ALA A 545 -0.53 -59.93 4.62
CA ALA A 545 -0.95 -60.22 3.25
C ALA A 545 0.23 -60.20 2.27
N ASP A 546 1.15 -59.24 2.39
CA ASP A 546 2.34 -59.12 1.53
C ASP A 546 3.32 -60.28 1.78
N VAL A 547 3.47 -60.75 3.02
CA VAL A 547 4.24 -61.98 3.34
C VAL A 547 3.61 -63.19 2.65
N TRP A 548 2.28 -63.35 2.71
CA TRP A 548 1.58 -64.46 2.06
C TRP A 548 1.60 -64.38 0.53
N ALA A 549 1.35 -63.22 -0.05
CA ALA A 549 1.30 -63.02 -1.50
C ALA A 549 2.69 -63.10 -2.16
N GLY A 550 3.72 -62.53 -1.50
CA GLY A 550 5.05 -62.38 -2.08
C GLY A 550 6.01 -63.52 -1.75
N LYS A 551 6.15 -63.89 -0.47
CA LYS A 551 7.17 -64.84 -0.01
C LYS A 551 6.70 -66.29 -0.05
N GLU A 552 5.44 -66.52 0.32
CA GLU A 552 4.82 -67.86 0.35
C GLU A 552 3.92 -68.16 -0.87
N ASN A 553 3.70 -67.17 -1.75
CA ASN A 553 2.87 -67.25 -2.98
C ASN A 553 1.48 -67.89 -2.77
N ASN A 554 0.80 -67.50 -1.69
CA ASN A 554 -0.49 -68.04 -1.28
C ASN A 554 -1.60 -66.98 -1.44
N ALA A 555 -2.19 -66.90 -2.64
CA ALA A 555 -3.21 -65.90 -2.97
C ALA A 555 -4.48 -65.97 -2.08
N PRO A 556 -5.01 -67.15 -1.69
CA PRO A 556 -6.16 -67.21 -0.79
C PRO A 556 -5.91 -66.60 0.60
N LYS A 557 -4.77 -66.90 1.24
CA LYS A 557 -4.44 -66.31 2.56
C LYS A 557 -4.14 -64.81 2.48
N ALA A 558 -3.60 -64.36 1.35
CA ALA A 558 -3.41 -62.94 1.09
C ALA A 558 -4.75 -62.22 0.89
N ILE A 559 -5.70 -62.82 0.16
CA ILE A 559 -7.06 -62.28 0.01
C ILE A 559 -7.76 -62.23 1.37
N GLU A 560 -7.68 -63.28 2.20
CA GLU A 560 -8.28 -63.30 3.55
C GLU A 560 -7.76 -62.15 4.44
N ALA A 561 -6.44 -61.95 4.47
CA ALA A 561 -5.85 -60.85 5.23
C ALA A 561 -6.21 -59.46 4.66
N LEU A 562 -6.34 -59.33 3.33
CA LEU A 562 -6.76 -58.07 2.69
C LEU A 562 -8.27 -57.80 2.83
N GLU A 563 -9.11 -58.84 2.87
CA GLU A 563 -10.55 -58.71 3.14
C GLU A 563 -10.77 -58.29 4.61
N GLU A 564 -10.04 -58.87 5.58
CA GLU A 564 -10.05 -58.40 6.98
C GLU A 564 -9.57 -56.94 7.09
N ALA A 565 -8.56 -56.54 6.32
CA ALA A 565 -8.12 -55.14 6.25
C ALA A 565 -9.14 -54.22 5.54
N LEU A 566 -9.89 -54.73 4.56
CA LEU A 566 -10.94 -53.98 3.87
C LEU A 566 -12.16 -53.76 4.78
N GLU A 567 -12.47 -54.68 5.70
CA GLU A 567 -13.52 -54.46 6.70
C GLU A 567 -13.21 -53.29 7.64
N LEU A 568 -11.93 -53.11 8.00
CA LEU A 568 -11.46 -51.97 8.81
C LEU A 568 -11.49 -50.66 8.03
N LYS A 569 -11.03 -50.69 6.78
CA LYS A 569 -11.00 -49.53 5.88
C LYS A 569 -11.66 -49.86 4.55
N LEU A 570 -13.00 -49.82 4.57
CA LEU A 570 -13.90 -50.10 3.43
C LEU A 570 -13.57 -49.31 2.14
N ARG A 571 -12.79 -48.24 2.26
CA ARG A 571 -12.53 -47.27 1.20
C ARG A 571 -11.04 -46.96 0.99
N ASP A 572 -10.12 -47.83 1.41
CA ASP A 572 -8.71 -47.60 1.14
C ASP A 572 -8.37 -47.85 -0.36
N PRO A 573 -7.93 -46.84 -1.12
CA PRO A 573 -7.63 -47.01 -2.53
C PRO A 573 -6.48 -47.99 -2.78
N SER A 574 -5.46 -48.03 -1.91
CA SER A 574 -4.29 -48.87 -2.12
C SER A 574 -4.65 -50.36 -2.05
N LEU A 575 -5.50 -50.72 -1.08
CA LEU A 575 -6.00 -52.06 -0.90
C LEU A 575 -6.94 -52.47 -2.02
N LEU A 576 -7.83 -51.57 -2.48
CA LEU A 576 -8.70 -51.83 -3.62
C LEU A 576 -7.90 -52.11 -4.91
N HIS A 577 -6.75 -51.46 -5.12
CA HIS A 577 -5.88 -51.79 -6.26
C HIS A 577 -5.17 -53.13 -6.08
N LYS A 578 -4.65 -53.43 -4.88
CA LYS A 578 -4.01 -54.73 -4.58
C LYS A 578 -4.99 -55.89 -4.76
N ILE A 579 -6.21 -55.75 -4.24
CA ILE A 579 -7.24 -56.80 -4.34
C ILE A 579 -7.77 -56.90 -5.77
N LEU A 580 -7.85 -55.80 -6.53
CA LEU A 580 -8.24 -55.83 -7.95
C LEU A 580 -7.27 -56.67 -8.79
N GLU A 581 -5.95 -56.55 -8.56
CA GLU A 581 -4.95 -57.39 -9.23
C GLU A 581 -5.09 -58.87 -8.84
N LEU A 582 -5.38 -59.14 -7.56
CA LEU A 582 -5.61 -60.50 -7.07
C LEU A 582 -6.90 -61.11 -7.62
N TYR A 583 -8.00 -60.35 -7.70
CA TYR A 583 -9.25 -60.79 -8.33
C TYR A 583 -9.10 -61.00 -9.84
N GLN A 584 -8.28 -60.18 -10.52
CA GLN A 584 -7.94 -60.43 -11.92
C GLN A 584 -7.17 -61.74 -12.09
N LYS A 585 -6.20 -62.05 -11.21
CA LYS A 585 -5.46 -63.32 -11.22
C LYS A 585 -6.35 -64.52 -10.85
N ALA A 586 -7.35 -64.30 -10.01
CA ALA A 586 -8.34 -65.30 -9.60
C ALA A 586 -9.54 -65.42 -10.57
N GLU A 587 -9.58 -64.62 -11.64
CA GLU A 587 -10.66 -64.55 -12.65
C GLU A 587 -12.08 -64.26 -12.12
N ASP A 588 -12.21 -63.53 -11.01
CA ASP A 588 -13.51 -63.13 -10.45
C ASP A 588 -13.97 -61.76 -11.02
N TRP A 589 -14.60 -61.78 -12.20
CA TRP A 589 -15.07 -60.57 -12.91
C TRP A 589 -16.18 -59.81 -12.17
N SER A 590 -16.96 -60.51 -11.35
CA SER A 590 -18.07 -59.90 -10.62
C SER A 590 -17.55 -58.98 -9.51
N LYS A 591 -16.70 -59.52 -8.62
CA LYS A 591 -16.00 -58.75 -7.59
C LYS A 591 -15.07 -57.70 -8.20
N MET A 592 -14.52 -57.93 -9.39
CA MET A 592 -13.73 -56.93 -10.11
C MET A 592 -14.57 -55.69 -10.50
N VAL A 593 -15.80 -55.88 -10.98
CA VAL A 593 -16.72 -54.77 -11.28
C VAL A 593 -17.11 -54.03 -10.00
N ASP A 594 -17.42 -54.76 -8.92
CA ASP A 594 -17.74 -54.16 -7.62
C ASP A 594 -16.56 -53.35 -7.06
N THR A 595 -15.33 -53.86 -7.21
CA THR A 595 -14.11 -53.17 -6.80
C THR A 595 -13.87 -51.92 -7.67
N LEU A 596 -14.09 -51.99 -8.98
CA LEU A 596 -13.99 -50.83 -9.88
C LEU A 596 -15.05 -49.76 -9.56
N GLN A 597 -16.26 -50.17 -9.19
CA GLN A 597 -17.31 -49.28 -8.73
C GLN A 597 -16.92 -48.63 -7.40
N ALA A 598 -16.39 -49.40 -6.43
CA ALA A 598 -15.91 -48.87 -5.17
C ALA A 598 -14.78 -47.84 -5.39
N ILE A 599 -13.81 -48.13 -6.28
CA ILE A 599 -12.76 -47.17 -6.67
C ILE A 599 -13.36 -45.90 -7.28
N ALA A 600 -14.39 -46.03 -8.13
CA ALA A 600 -15.08 -44.90 -8.71
C ALA A 600 -15.85 -44.07 -7.67
N ASP A 601 -16.47 -44.71 -6.67
CA ASP A 601 -17.22 -44.02 -5.62
C ASP A 601 -16.29 -43.23 -4.68
N ILE A 602 -15.10 -43.76 -4.41
CA ILE A 602 -14.10 -43.15 -3.53
C ILE A 602 -13.33 -42.01 -4.22
N SER A 603 -13.07 -42.13 -5.52
CA SER A 603 -12.17 -41.19 -6.19
C SER A 603 -12.86 -39.87 -6.49
N ASP A 604 -12.54 -38.78 -5.79
CA ASP A 604 -13.07 -37.45 -6.15
C ASP A 604 -12.61 -36.97 -7.54
N ASN A 605 -11.60 -37.61 -8.12
CA ASN A 605 -11.07 -37.24 -9.43
C ASN A 605 -12.02 -37.72 -10.56
N PRO A 606 -12.66 -36.80 -11.30
CA PRO A 606 -13.59 -37.15 -12.37
C PRO A 606 -12.93 -37.98 -13.49
N LEU A 607 -11.63 -37.79 -13.72
CA LEU A 607 -10.89 -38.53 -14.75
C LEU A 607 -10.66 -39.99 -14.37
N VAL A 608 -10.50 -40.30 -13.08
CA VAL A 608 -10.35 -41.68 -12.59
C VAL A 608 -11.70 -42.38 -12.66
N LYS A 609 -12.76 -41.74 -12.16
CA LYS A 609 -14.14 -42.24 -12.31
C LYS A 609 -14.48 -42.53 -13.78
N SER A 610 -14.17 -41.60 -14.67
CA SER A 610 -14.38 -41.75 -16.12
C SER A 610 -13.64 -42.97 -16.70
N ARG A 611 -12.40 -43.22 -16.28
CA ARG A 611 -11.65 -44.42 -16.69
C ARG A 611 -12.29 -45.70 -16.15
N CYS A 612 -12.68 -45.72 -14.88
CA CYS A 612 -13.36 -46.87 -14.27
C CYS A 612 -14.65 -47.22 -15.02
N PHE A 613 -15.53 -46.24 -15.25
CA PHE A 613 -16.77 -46.45 -16.01
C PHE A 613 -16.50 -46.88 -17.45
N ASN A 614 -15.45 -46.37 -18.10
CA ASN A 614 -15.06 -46.87 -19.42
C ASN A 614 -14.58 -48.34 -19.37
N THR A 615 -13.78 -48.72 -18.38
CA THR A 615 -13.32 -50.11 -18.23
C THR A 615 -14.49 -51.04 -17.92
N MET A 616 -15.41 -50.62 -17.06
CA MET A 616 -16.66 -51.33 -16.79
C MET A 616 -17.51 -51.45 -18.05
N ALA A 617 -17.69 -50.36 -18.83
CA ALA A 617 -18.42 -50.39 -20.09
C ALA A 617 -17.82 -51.38 -21.09
N GLN A 618 -16.48 -51.50 -21.12
CA GLN A 618 -15.79 -52.51 -21.93
C GLN A 618 -16.05 -53.93 -21.41
N LEU A 619 -16.00 -54.16 -20.09
CA LEU A 619 -16.33 -55.45 -19.49
C LEU A 619 -17.79 -55.83 -19.78
N TYR A 620 -18.73 -54.88 -19.66
CA TYR A 620 -20.13 -55.10 -20.01
C TYR A 620 -20.32 -55.42 -21.50
N ARG A 621 -19.59 -54.76 -22.39
CA ARG A 621 -19.64 -55.03 -23.83
C ARG A 621 -18.99 -56.38 -24.20
N ASP A 622 -17.85 -56.72 -23.62
CA ASP A 622 -16.97 -57.81 -24.09
C ASP A 622 -17.12 -59.11 -23.29
N LYS A 623 -17.48 -59.05 -22.00
CA LYS A 623 -17.53 -60.20 -21.07
C LYS A 623 -18.91 -60.49 -20.51
N LEU A 624 -19.71 -59.45 -20.25
CA LEU A 624 -21.08 -59.59 -19.70
C LEU A 624 -22.18 -59.44 -20.77
N GLU A 625 -21.81 -59.11 -22.02
CA GLU A 625 -22.66 -59.03 -23.22
C GLU A 625 -23.91 -58.11 -23.12
N ASP A 626 -23.81 -56.97 -22.44
CA ASP A 626 -24.89 -55.96 -22.30
C ASP A 626 -24.53 -54.62 -22.98
N PRO A 627 -24.96 -54.37 -24.23
CA PRO A 627 -24.60 -53.17 -24.99
C PRO A 627 -25.33 -51.91 -24.51
N ASP A 628 -26.55 -52.04 -23.97
CA ASP A 628 -27.32 -50.91 -23.45
C ASP A 628 -26.64 -50.34 -22.21
N ARG A 629 -26.26 -51.23 -21.27
CA ARG A 629 -25.50 -50.83 -20.08
C ARG A 629 -24.13 -50.25 -20.43
N ALA A 630 -23.49 -50.75 -21.49
CA ALA A 630 -22.24 -50.18 -21.98
C ALA A 630 -22.42 -48.73 -22.50
N VAL A 631 -23.51 -48.43 -23.22
CA VAL A 631 -23.80 -47.06 -23.70
C VAL A 631 -24.11 -46.10 -22.54
N GLU A 632 -24.77 -46.58 -21.49
CA GLU A 632 -24.99 -45.81 -20.25
C GLU A 632 -23.67 -45.49 -19.55
N LEU A 633 -22.82 -46.50 -19.31
CA LEU A 633 -21.51 -46.30 -18.67
C LEU A 633 -20.55 -45.45 -19.51
N PHE A 634 -20.58 -45.56 -20.85
CA PHE A 634 -19.83 -44.63 -21.70
C PHE A 634 -20.35 -43.20 -21.60
N ASN A 635 -21.65 -42.99 -21.37
CA ASN A 635 -22.20 -41.67 -21.13
C ASN A 635 -21.78 -41.11 -19.78
N GLU A 636 -21.82 -41.92 -18.72
CA GLU A 636 -21.32 -41.53 -17.39
C GLU A 636 -19.83 -41.16 -17.45
N ALA A 637 -19.03 -41.92 -18.22
CA ALA A 637 -17.63 -41.60 -18.47
C ALA A 637 -17.45 -40.26 -19.19
N LEU A 638 -18.32 -39.92 -20.15
CA LEU A 638 -18.29 -38.66 -20.90
C LEU A 638 -18.85 -37.47 -20.12
N ASP A 639 -19.79 -37.67 -19.19
CA ASP A 639 -20.30 -36.62 -18.31
C ASP A 639 -19.17 -36.11 -17.38
N LEU A 640 -18.31 -37.03 -16.95
CA LEU A 640 -17.14 -36.72 -16.13
C LEU A 640 -15.94 -36.22 -16.96
N ASN A 641 -15.72 -36.79 -18.15
CA ASN A 641 -14.65 -36.39 -19.06
C ASN A 641 -15.18 -36.25 -20.50
N PRO A 642 -15.70 -35.07 -20.86
CA PRO A 642 -16.16 -34.77 -22.21
C PRO A 642 -15.08 -34.90 -23.29
N ASP A 643 -13.81 -34.88 -22.90
CA ASP A 643 -12.68 -34.91 -23.84
C ASP A 643 -12.31 -36.32 -24.27
N PHE A 644 -12.90 -37.33 -23.64
CA PHE A 644 -12.67 -38.72 -23.97
C PHE A 644 -13.45 -39.16 -25.21
N LEU A 645 -13.10 -38.56 -26.36
CA LEU A 645 -13.80 -38.74 -27.64
C LEU A 645 -13.92 -40.21 -28.08
N LYS A 646 -12.99 -41.07 -27.65
CA LYS A 646 -13.05 -42.51 -27.91
C LYS A 646 -14.33 -43.17 -27.36
N ALA A 647 -14.86 -42.71 -26.22
CA ALA A 647 -16.15 -43.20 -25.71
C ALA A 647 -17.30 -42.77 -26.62
N PHE A 648 -17.29 -41.52 -27.10
CA PHE A 648 -18.31 -41.03 -28.02
C PHE A 648 -18.26 -41.73 -29.39
N GLU A 649 -17.06 -41.97 -29.93
CA GLU A 649 -16.87 -42.78 -31.14
C GLU A 649 -17.43 -44.20 -30.97
N ARG A 650 -17.25 -44.82 -29.80
CA ARG A 650 -17.81 -46.15 -29.48
C ARG A 650 -19.33 -46.12 -29.43
N ILE A 651 -19.92 -45.12 -28.77
CA ILE A 651 -21.37 -44.90 -28.77
C ILE A 651 -21.88 -44.73 -30.21
N ASN A 652 -21.23 -43.89 -31.01
CA ASN A 652 -21.60 -43.66 -32.41
C ASN A 652 -21.53 -44.96 -33.24
N LYS A 653 -20.47 -45.75 -33.09
CA LYS A 653 -20.33 -47.06 -33.76
C LYS A 653 -21.43 -48.04 -33.34
N ILE A 654 -21.75 -48.11 -32.05
CA ILE A 654 -22.82 -48.99 -31.53
C ILE A 654 -24.16 -48.60 -32.16
N LEU A 655 -24.56 -47.32 -32.03
CA LEU A 655 -25.88 -46.85 -32.48
C LEU A 655 -26.03 -46.81 -34.00
N THR A 656 -24.95 -46.50 -34.74
CA THR A 656 -24.96 -46.55 -36.21
C THR A 656 -25.09 -47.98 -36.72
N ARG A 657 -24.43 -48.96 -36.08
CA ARG A 657 -24.58 -50.39 -36.40
C ARG A 657 -26.01 -50.86 -36.17
N GLU A 658 -26.65 -50.37 -35.12
CA GLU A 658 -28.04 -50.64 -34.77
C GLU A 658 -29.06 -49.81 -35.58
N LYS A 659 -28.59 -48.85 -36.40
CA LYS A 659 -29.41 -47.90 -37.18
C LYS A 659 -30.38 -47.07 -36.32
N ASN A 660 -30.05 -46.82 -35.06
CA ASN A 660 -30.88 -46.05 -34.15
C ASN A 660 -30.59 -44.55 -34.25
N TRP A 661 -31.06 -43.92 -35.34
CA TRP A 661 -30.77 -42.51 -35.65
C TRP A 661 -31.32 -41.53 -34.61
N LYS A 662 -32.48 -41.83 -34.01
CA LYS A 662 -33.08 -41.00 -32.94
C LYS A 662 -32.25 -41.02 -31.66
N GLN A 663 -31.73 -42.19 -31.28
CA GLN A 663 -30.83 -42.26 -30.13
C GLN A 663 -29.50 -41.59 -30.47
N LEU A 664 -28.98 -41.77 -31.69
CA LEU A 664 -27.75 -41.12 -32.15
C LEU A 664 -27.85 -39.59 -32.09
N GLU A 665 -28.92 -39.01 -32.62
CA GLU A 665 -29.23 -37.57 -32.52
C GLU A 665 -29.19 -37.09 -31.06
N ARG A 666 -29.82 -37.82 -30.13
CA ARG A 666 -29.78 -37.51 -28.69
C ARG A 666 -28.35 -37.54 -28.14
N GLN A 667 -27.51 -38.48 -28.58
CA GLN A 667 -26.11 -38.52 -28.15
C GLN A 667 -25.31 -37.33 -28.68
N TYR A 668 -25.52 -36.93 -29.94
CA TYR A 668 -24.90 -35.71 -30.50
C TYR A 668 -25.32 -34.47 -29.72
N ARG A 669 -26.62 -34.30 -29.42
CA ARG A 669 -27.11 -33.18 -28.58
C ARG A 669 -26.48 -33.18 -27.18
N LYS A 670 -26.40 -34.35 -26.52
CA LYS A 670 -25.72 -34.48 -25.23
C LYS A 670 -24.25 -34.11 -25.31
N MET A 671 -23.55 -34.58 -26.35
CA MET A 671 -22.13 -34.27 -26.55
C MET A 671 -21.89 -32.79 -26.79
N ILE A 672 -22.73 -32.14 -27.61
CA ILE A 672 -22.69 -30.69 -27.81
C ILE A 672 -22.87 -29.97 -26.48
N HIS A 673 -23.90 -30.32 -25.69
CA HIS A 673 -24.14 -29.71 -24.38
C HIS A 673 -22.95 -29.85 -23.41
N ARG A 674 -22.23 -30.98 -23.46
CA ARG A 674 -21.04 -31.21 -22.63
C ARG A 674 -19.85 -30.29 -22.98
N ILE A 675 -19.79 -29.80 -24.22
CA ILE A 675 -18.67 -28.99 -24.72
C ILE A 675 -19.01 -27.51 -24.92
N THR A 676 -20.30 -27.13 -24.89
CA THR A 676 -20.73 -25.72 -24.97
C THR A 676 -19.96 -24.88 -23.96
N ASN A 677 -19.42 -23.74 -24.38
CA ASN A 677 -18.60 -22.81 -23.58
C ASN A 677 -17.20 -23.30 -23.16
N LYS A 678 -16.67 -24.41 -23.72
CA LYS A 678 -15.33 -24.93 -23.37
C LYS A 678 -14.20 -24.56 -24.34
N ASN A 679 -14.35 -23.50 -25.13
CA ASN A 679 -13.36 -23.03 -26.12
C ASN A 679 -12.91 -24.12 -27.12
N LYS A 680 -13.84 -24.98 -27.56
CA LYS A 680 -13.58 -26.05 -28.55
C LYS A 680 -14.33 -25.81 -29.86
N ALA A 681 -14.11 -24.65 -30.45
CA ALA A 681 -14.83 -24.19 -31.64
C ALA A 681 -14.80 -25.22 -32.80
N ASP A 682 -13.65 -25.87 -33.06
CA ASP A 682 -13.55 -26.87 -34.13
C ASP A 682 -14.36 -28.14 -33.84
N LEU A 683 -14.34 -28.66 -32.60
CA LEU A 683 -15.13 -29.84 -32.24
C LEU A 683 -16.63 -29.50 -32.26
N GLU A 684 -17.00 -28.36 -31.70
CA GLU A 684 -18.37 -27.85 -31.68
C GLU A 684 -18.92 -27.67 -33.10
N TYR A 685 -18.13 -27.06 -33.99
CA TYR A 685 -18.39 -26.98 -35.41
C TYR A 685 -18.65 -28.37 -36.02
N THR A 686 -17.75 -29.34 -35.81
CA THR A 686 -17.92 -30.68 -36.39
C THR A 686 -19.17 -31.39 -35.89
N LEU A 687 -19.53 -31.24 -34.61
CA LEU A 687 -20.73 -31.86 -34.06
C LEU A 687 -22.00 -31.22 -34.61
N TRP A 688 -22.06 -29.88 -34.68
CA TRP A 688 -23.21 -29.18 -35.27
C TRP A 688 -23.35 -29.46 -36.76
N HIS A 689 -22.25 -29.47 -37.52
CA HIS A 689 -22.26 -29.80 -38.95
C HIS A 689 -22.74 -31.25 -39.19
N GLN A 690 -22.20 -32.23 -38.45
CA GLN A 690 -22.65 -33.62 -38.56
C GLN A 690 -24.09 -33.81 -38.12
N LEU A 691 -24.53 -33.10 -37.08
CA LEU A 691 -25.93 -33.11 -36.65
C LEU A 691 -26.85 -32.50 -37.72
N GLY A 692 -26.44 -31.41 -38.38
CA GLY A 692 -27.15 -30.82 -39.52
C GLY A 692 -27.28 -31.78 -40.70
N LEU A 693 -26.23 -32.54 -41.01
CA LEU A 693 -26.28 -33.62 -42.01
C LEU A 693 -27.23 -34.74 -41.60
N ILE A 694 -27.24 -35.15 -40.33
CA ILE A 694 -28.20 -36.14 -39.82
C ILE A 694 -29.63 -35.64 -39.98
N TYR A 695 -29.91 -34.37 -39.64
CA TYR A 695 -31.24 -33.77 -39.82
C TYR A 695 -31.64 -33.70 -41.29
N ARG A 696 -30.76 -33.23 -42.17
CA ARG A 696 -31.07 -33.05 -43.60
C ARG A 696 -31.19 -34.38 -44.34
N ASP A 697 -30.21 -35.28 -44.17
CA ASP A 697 -30.06 -36.46 -45.03
C ASP A 697 -30.70 -37.73 -44.45
N ARG A 698 -30.80 -37.87 -43.12
CA ARG A 698 -31.31 -39.09 -42.46
C ARG A 698 -32.70 -38.91 -41.87
N LEU A 699 -32.94 -37.80 -41.17
CA LEU A 699 -34.23 -37.51 -40.51
C LEU A 699 -35.18 -36.68 -41.38
N GLN A 700 -34.67 -35.97 -42.39
CA GLN A 700 -35.41 -35.06 -43.28
C GLN A 700 -36.14 -33.92 -42.56
N GLU A 701 -35.57 -33.42 -41.46
CA GLU A 701 -36.11 -32.32 -40.66
C GLU A 701 -35.42 -30.99 -41.04
N MET A 702 -36.03 -30.23 -41.97
CA MET A 702 -35.41 -29.03 -42.56
C MET A 702 -35.15 -27.90 -41.55
N GLU A 703 -36.11 -27.60 -40.67
CA GLU A 703 -35.95 -26.54 -39.65
C GLU A 703 -34.83 -26.87 -38.65
N SER A 704 -34.73 -28.14 -38.21
CA SER A 704 -33.65 -28.56 -37.32
C SER A 704 -32.29 -28.59 -38.02
N ALA A 705 -32.26 -28.84 -39.33
CA ALA A 705 -31.05 -28.68 -40.13
C ALA A 705 -30.62 -27.21 -40.21
N VAL A 706 -31.56 -26.27 -40.44
CA VAL A 706 -31.29 -24.83 -40.42
C VAL A 706 -30.68 -24.40 -39.09
N ASP A 707 -31.27 -24.81 -37.97
CA ASP A 707 -30.75 -24.48 -36.64
C ASP A 707 -29.33 -25.03 -36.43
N ALA A 708 -29.08 -26.29 -36.83
CA ALA A 708 -27.76 -26.90 -36.69
C ALA A 708 -26.70 -26.22 -37.57
N PHE A 709 -27.00 -25.91 -38.83
CA PHE A 709 -26.07 -25.21 -39.72
C PHE A 709 -25.87 -23.74 -39.33
N LYS A 710 -26.90 -23.08 -38.78
CA LYS A 710 -26.77 -21.75 -38.19
C LYS A 710 -25.81 -21.77 -37.00
N MET A 711 -25.92 -22.76 -36.12
CA MET A 711 -24.95 -22.93 -35.04
C MET A 711 -23.54 -23.21 -35.59
N ALA A 712 -23.40 -24.09 -36.59
CA ALA A 712 -22.11 -24.35 -37.24
C ALA A 712 -21.50 -23.07 -37.84
N SER A 713 -22.26 -22.25 -38.56
CA SER A 713 -21.78 -21.00 -39.17
C SER A 713 -21.43 -19.93 -38.13
N THR A 714 -22.10 -19.90 -36.97
CA THR A 714 -21.69 -19.03 -35.85
C THR A 714 -20.38 -19.46 -35.22
N THR A 715 -20.13 -20.78 -35.08
CA THR A 715 -18.87 -21.30 -34.51
C THR A 715 -17.68 -21.09 -35.44
N LYS A 716 -17.90 -21.15 -36.76
CA LYS A 716 -16.87 -20.93 -37.77
C LYS A 716 -17.36 -19.96 -38.87
N PRO A 717 -17.30 -18.64 -38.61
CA PRO A 717 -17.84 -17.62 -39.52
C PRO A 717 -17.20 -17.59 -40.91
N GLU A 718 -15.96 -18.07 -41.04
CA GLU A 718 -15.21 -18.12 -42.30
C GLU A 718 -15.64 -19.27 -43.22
N SER A 719 -16.44 -20.22 -42.73
CA SER A 719 -16.89 -21.36 -43.54
C SER A 719 -17.90 -20.91 -44.59
N LEU A 720 -17.44 -20.67 -45.81
CA LEU A 720 -18.30 -20.34 -46.95
C LEU A 720 -19.26 -21.49 -47.29
N LEU A 721 -18.86 -22.74 -47.01
CA LEU A 721 -19.67 -23.92 -47.29
C LEU A 721 -20.98 -23.94 -46.49
N ASP A 722 -20.92 -23.71 -45.17
CA ASP A 722 -22.14 -23.72 -44.34
C ASP A 722 -23.02 -22.51 -44.62
N ARG A 723 -22.44 -21.36 -44.98
CA ARG A 723 -23.22 -20.19 -45.43
C ARG A 723 -23.96 -20.46 -46.73
N GLN A 724 -23.32 -21.16 -47.67
CA GLN A 724 -23.96 -21.58 -48.91
C GLN A 724 -25.10 -22.57 -48.63
N ILE A 725 -24.85 -23.61 -47.82
CA ILE A 725 -25.89 -24.57 -47.42
C ILE A 725 -27.06 -23.84 -46.71
N LEU A 726 -26.76 -22.89 -45.83
CA LEU A 726 -27.76 -22.13 -45.10
C LEU A 726 -28.57 -21.21 -46.03
N SER A 727 -27.92 -20.55 -47.00
CA SER A 727 -28.59 -19.76 -48.03
C SER A 727 -29.54 -20.62 -48.87
N GLU A 728 -29.12 -21.81 -49.28
CA GLU A 728 -29.95 -22.75 -50.05
C GLU A 728 -31.12 -23.28 -49.21
N LEU A 729 -30.89 -23.57 -47.92
CA LEU A 729 -31.94 -23.97 -47.00
C LEU A 729 -32.95 -22.83 -46.77
N TYR A 730 -32.50 -21.59 -46.60
CA TYR A 730 -33.39 -20.43 -46.49
C TYR A 730 -34.18 -20.17 -47.78
N GLU A 731 -33.56 -20.31 -48.95
CA GLU A 731 -34.26 -20.22 -50.23
C GLU A 731 -35.32 -21.33 -50.36
N SER A 732 -34.99 -22.57 -49.99
CA SER A 732 -35.94 -23.69 -50.03
C SER A 732 -37.10 -23.56 -49.03
N THR A 733 -36.94 -22.72 -48.00
CA THR A 733 -37.95 -22.43 -46.98
C THR A 733 -38.62 -21.05 -47.17
N GLU A 734 -38.39 -20.40 -48.32
CA GLU A 734 -38.94 -19.08 -48.69
C GLU A 734 -38.52 -17.91 -47.75
N ARG A 735 -37.41 -18.07 -47.02
CA ARG A 735 -36.83 -17.08 -46.10
C ARG A 735 -35.81 -16.18 -46.80
N PHE A 736 -36.30 -15.38 -47.74
CA PHE A 736 -35.45 -14.63 -48.68
C PHE A 736 -34.57 -13.56 -48.00
N ASP A 737 -35.02 -12.93 -46.91
CA ASP A 737 -34.24 -11.91 -46.21
C ASP A 737 -32.99 -12.49 -45.56
N GLU A 738 -33.11 -13.65 -44.92
CA GLU A 738 -31.98 -14.37 -44.33
C GLU A 738 -31.04 -14.94 -45.40
N ALA A 739 -31.57 -15.39 -46.54
CA ALA A 739 -30.76 -15.79 -47.68
C ALA A 739 -29.93 -14.62 -48.25
N ILE A 740 -30.54 -13.44 -48.39
CA ILE A 740 -29.87 -12.21 -48.82
C ILE A 740 -28.73 -11.83 -47.85
N GLU A 741 -28.97 -11.94 -46.54
CA GLU A 741 -27.97 -11.61 -45.53
C GLU A 741 -26.75 -12.56 -45.62
N GLU A 742 -26.97 -13.87 -45.79
CA GLU A 742 -25.88 -14.82 -45.95
C GLU A 742 -25.10 -14.62 -47.25
N GLN A 743 -25.78 -14.30 -48.36
CA GLN A 743 -25.12 -13.99 -49.63
C GLN A 743 -24.30 -12.68 -49.56
N ARG A 744 -24.76 -11.67 -48.82
CA ARG A 744 -23.98 -10.46 -48.55
C ARG A 744 -22.70 -10.75 -47.76
N LYS A 745 -22.79 -11.61 -46.74
CA LYS A 745 -21.61 -12.03 -45.98
C LYS A 745 -20.61 -12.79 -46.86
N ILE A 746 -21.08 -13.62 -47.80
CA ILE A 746 -20.21 -14.27 -48.79
C ILE A 746 -19.53 -13.21 -49.68
N LEU A 747 -20.30 -12.21 -50.12
CA LEU A 747 -19.80 -11.13 -50.97
C LEU A 747 -18.72 -10.26 -50.29
N ASP A 748 -18.85 -9.97 -49.00
CA ASP A 748 -17.85 -9.22 -48.24
C ASP A 748 -16.46 -9.91 -48.24
N HIS A 749 -16.43 -11.24 -48.29
CA HIS A 749 -15.18 -12.02 -48.33
C HIS A 749 -14.54 -12.01 -49.72
N ASN A 750 -15.34 -12.04 -50.79
CA ASN A 750 -14.85 -12.00 -52.16
C ASN A 750 -15.67 -11.03 -53.05
N PRO A 751 -15.35 -9.72 -53.01
CA PRO A 751 -16.12 -8.68 -53.71
C PRO A 751 -16.14 -8.78 -55.24
N LEU A 752 -15.25 -9.57 -55.83
CA LEU A 752 -15.13 -9.75 -57.28
C LEU A 752 -15.76 -11.07 -57.76
N ASP A 753 -16.22 -11.92 -56.84
CA ASP A 753 -16.96 -13.12 -57.20
C ASP A 753 -18.32 -12.74 -57.78
N ILE A 754 -18.70 -13.34 -58.89
CA ILE A 754 -19.95 -13.01 -59.58
C ILE A 754 -21.15 -13.75 -59.02
N ASP A 755 -20.94 -14.93 -58.45
CA ASP A 755 -22.03 -15.82 -58.05
C ASP A 755 -22.93 -15.22 -56.95
N PRO A 756 -22.38 -14.54 -55.90
CA PRO A 756 -23.19 -13.84 -54.91
C PRO A 756 -24.02 -12.70 -55.51
N TYR A 757 -23.49 -11.94 -56.48
CA TYR A 757 -24.25 -10.85 -57.13
C TYR A 757 -25.46 -11.40 -57.89
N ARG A 758 -25.31 -12.52 -58.61
CA ARG A 758 -26.41 -13.17 -59.32
C ARG A 758 -27.42 -13.81 -58.39
N ALA A 759 -26.96 -14.40 -57.29
CA ALA A 759 -27.84 -14.91 -56.24
C ALA A 759 -28.67 -13.76 -55.64
N LEU A 760 -28.02 -12.66 -55.24
CA LEU A 760 -28.69 -11.46 -54.74
C LEU A 760 -29.64 -10.86 -55.77
N TYR A 761 -29.25 -10.77 -57.03
CA TYR A 761 -30.09 -10.24 -58.11
C TYR A 761 -31.39 -11.04 -58.23
N ARG A 762 -31.30 -12.38 -58.25
CA ARG A 762 -32.48 -13.26 -58.26
C ARG A 762 -33.33 -13.07 -56.99
N LEU A 763 -32.71 -13.02 -55.81
CA LEU A 763 -33.41 -12.84 -54.54
C LEU A 763 -34.18 -11.51 -54.47
N TYR A 764 -33.58 -10.41 -54.94
CA TYR A 764 -34.26 -9.10 -54.97
C TYR A 764 -35.37 -9.04 -56.01
N LEU A 765 -35.23 -9.72 -57.16
CA LEU A 765 -36.33 -9.87 -58.12
C LEU A 765 -37.49 -10.65 -57.52
N HIS A 766 -37.22 -11.73 -56.78
CA HIS A 766 -38.25 -12.47 -56.05
C HIS A 766 -38.95 -11.61 -54.99
N LYS A 767 -38.21 -10.69 -54.35
CA LYS A 767 -38.76 -9.74 -53.36
C LYS A 767 -39.45 -8.51 -53.98
N HIS A 768 -39.39 -8.33 -55.31
CA HIS A 768 -39.85 -7.13 -56.01
C HIS A 768 -39.12 -5.83 -55.59
N SER A 769 -37.87 -5.94 -55.15
CA SER A 769 -36.98 -4.81 -54.81
C SER A 769 -36.19 -4.37 -56.04
N TYR A 770 -36.83 -3.55 -56.90
CA TYR A 770 -36.28 -3.22 -58.23
C TYR A 770 -35.07 -2.27 -58.21
N ASP A 771 -34.98 -1.32 -57.27
CA ASP A 771 -33.80 -0.43 -57.18
C ASP A 771 -32.54 -1.22 -56.81
N GLU A 772 -32.63 -2.12 -55.81
CA GLU A 772 -31.53 -2.98 -55.39
C GLU A 772 -31.14 -3.99 -56.48
N ALA A 773 -32.12 -4.55 -57.19
CA ALA A 773 -31.84 -5.38 -58.36
C ALA A 773 -31.12 -4.56 -59.46
N TRP A 774 -31.50 -3.30 -59.65
CA TRP A 774 -30.88 -2.44 -60.65
C TRP A 774 -29.45 -2.05 -60.28
N THR A 775 -29.17 -1.76 -59.01
CA THR A 775 -27.80 -1.48 -58.57
C THR A 775 -26.90 -2.70 -58.70
N LEU A 776 -27.42 -3.92 -58.48
CA LEU A 776 -26.71 -5.16 -58.76
C LEU A 776 -26.44 -5.33 -60.27
N ALA A 777 -27.42 -5.08 -61.13
CA ALA A 777 -27.22 -5.09 -62.58
C ALA A 777 -26.20 -4.04 -63.04
N ALA A 778 -26.17 -2.87 -62.40
CA ALA A 778 -25.17 -1.83 -62.64
C ALA A 778 -23.76 -2.29 -62.24
N ALA A 779 -23.62 -2.96 -61.08
CA ALA A 779 -22.36 -3.52 -60.61
C ALA A 779 -21.85 -4.66 -61.51
N ILE A 780 -22.74 -5.57 -61.92
CA ILE A 780 -22.42 -6.69 -62.82
C ILE A 780 -22.00 -6.15 -64.21
N SER A 781 -22.72 -5.15 -64.73
CA SER A 781 -22.39 -4.44 -65.98
C SER A 781 -21.04 -3.74 -65.88
N PHE A 782 -20.75 -3.08 -64.75
CA PHE A 782 -19.46 -2.43 -64.50
C PHE A 782 -18.28 -3.43 -64.51
N MET A 783 -18.49 -4.65 -64.02
CA MET A 783 -17.51 -5.74 -64.08
C MET A 783 -17.38 -6.38 -65.47
N GLY A 784 -18.25 -6.03 -66.43
CA GLY A 784 -18.26 -6.59 -67.78
C GLY A 784 -18.74 -8.04 -67.86
N LYS A 785 -19.52 -8.50 -66.87
CA LYS A 785 -20.02 -9.88 -66.76
C LYS A 785 -21.55 -9.99 -66.89
N ALA A 786 -22.22 -8.87 -67.22
CA ALA A 786 -23.67 -8.83 -67.41
C ALA A 786 -24.10 -9.66 -68.61
N ASP A 787 -25.18 -10.41 -68.45
CA ASP A 787 -25.90 -10.97 -69.57
C ASP A 787 -26.76 -9.90 -70.29
N GLN A 788 -27.46 -10.32 -71.35
CA GLN A 788 -28.24 -9.39 -72.17
C GLN A 788 -29.41 -8.76 -71.41
N GLU A 789 -30.04 -9.50 -70.48
CA GLU A 789 -31.20 -9.02 -69.71
C GLU A 789 -30.75 -8.06 -68.61
N GLU A 790 -29.70 -8.43 -67.87
CA GLU A 790 -29.06 -7.60 -66.84
C GLU A 790 -28.55 -6.28 -67.44
N MET A 791 -27.90 -6.32 -68.61
CA MET A 791 -27.39 -5.14 -69.30
C MET A 791 -28.53 -4.23 -69.79
N GLN A 792 -29.59 -4.80 -70.34
CA GLN A 792 -30.75 -4.03 -70.78
C GLN A 792 -31.45 -3.35 -69.60
N PHE A 793 -31.67 -4.08 -68.50
CA PHE A 793 -32.27 -3.53 -67.29
C PHE A 793 -31.45 -2.39 -66.70
N TYR A 794 -30.12 -2.49 -66.72
CA TYR A 794 -29.23 -1.40 -66.30
C TYR A 794 -29.40 -0.15 -67.18
N GLU A 795 -29.32 -0.29 -68.50
CA GLU A 795 -29.37 0.85 -69.44
C GLU A 795 -30.73 1.57 -69.46
N ASP A 796 -31.84 0.84 -69.27
CA ASP A 796 -33.21 1.40 -69.28
C ASP A 796 -33.42 2.49 -68.21
N TYR A 797 -32.74 2.37 -67.06
CA TYR A 797 -32.86 3.33 -65.95
C TYR A 797 -31.57 4.12 -65.66
N ARG A 798 -30.56 4.02 -66.54
CA ARG A 798 -29.30 4.74 -66.39
C ARG A 798 -29.52 6.26 -66.51
N PRO A 799 -29.09 7.08 -65.52
CA PRO A 799 -29.29 8.52 -65.55
C PRO A 799 -28.56 9.20 -66.73
N GLN A 800 -29.30 10.01 -67.50
CA GLN A 800 -28.76 10.85 -68.57
C GLN A 800 -28.45 12.26 -68.02
N GLY A 801 -27.19 12.55 -67.70
CA GLY A 801 -26.77 13.84 -67.16
C GLY A 801 -26.88 13.95 -65.64
N MET A 802 -27.09 15.16 -65.10
CA MET A 802 -27.18 15.38 -63.64
C MET A 802 -28.45 14.75 -63.05
N LEU A 803 -28.31 14.11 -61.88
CA LEU A 803 -29.41 13.42 -61.19
C LEU A 803 -30.56 14.38 -60.85
N GLN A 804 -31.80 13.90 -61.02
CA GLN A 804 -33.01 14.62 -60.62
C GLN A 804 -33.33 14.33 -59.15
N VAL A 805 -32.70 15.07 -58.25
CA VAL A 805 -32.82 14.87 -56.80
C VAL A 805 -34.05 15.60 -56.24
N LYS A 806 -34.85 14.92 -55.42
CA LYS A 806 -36.06 15.48 -54.76
C LYS A 806 -35.82 15.91 -53.31
N GLY A 807 -34.72 15.48 -52.70
CA GLY A 807 -34.37 15.73 -51.30
C GLY A 807 -32.95 16.29 -51.11
N ARG A 808 -32.49 16.26 -49.86
CA ARG A 808 -31.10 16.55 -49.48
C ARG A 808 -30.70 15.65 -48.32
N LEU A 809 -29.41 15.37 -48.17
CA LEU A 809 -28.92 14.58 -47.05
C LEU A 809 -29.05 15.34 -45.72
N SER A 810 -29.51 14.64 -44.69
CA SER A 810 -29.47 15.09 -43.31
C SER A 810 -28.16 14.66 -42.65
N ASN A 811 -27.79 15.30 -41.54
CA ASN A 811 -26.63 14.86 -40.74
C ASN A 811 -26.76 13.41 -40.26
N ASP A 812 -27.97 12.93 -39.98
CA ASP A 812 -28.20 11.54 -39.56
C ASP A 812 -27.90 10.54 -40.68
N LEU A 813 -28.32 10.83 -41.92
CA LEU A 813 -28.01 10.00 -43.09
C LEU A 813 -26.51 9.96 -43.38
N TRP A 814 -25.81 11.07 -43.17
CA TRP A 814 -24.34 11.10 -43.26
C TRP A 814 -23.70 10.09 -42.30
N THR A 815 -24.07 10.14 -41.03
CA THR A 815 -23.44 9.30 -39.99
C THR A 815 -23.83 7.84 -40.11
N ARG A 816 -25.08 7.52 -40.46
CA ARG A 816 -25.58 6.14 -40.46
C ARG A 816 -25.30 5.39 -41.76
N GLN A 817 -25.32 6.09 -42.91
CA GLN A 817 -25.39 5.45 -44.22
C GLN A 817 -24.21 5.82 -45.13
N LEU A 818 -23.70 7.05 -45.05
CA LEU A 818 -22.68 7.53 -45.99
C LEU A 818 -21.24 7.39 -45.46
N PHE A 819 -21.03 7.58 -44.16
CA PHE A 819 -19.72 7.37 -43.53
C PHE A 819 -19.26 5.92 -43.72
N HIS A 820 -18.00 5.76 -44.10
CA HIS A 820 -17.40 4.43 -44.18
C HIS A 820 -17.38 3.79 -42.77
N PRO A 821 -17.73 2.50 -42.60
CA PRO A 821 -17.81 1.85 -41.28
C PRO A 821 -16.51 1.96 -40.47
N ASP A 822 -15.36 1.94 -41.15
CA ASP A 822 -14.04 2.09 -40.53
C ASP A 822 -13.68 3.52 -40.09
N LEU A 823 -14.53 4.51 -40.39
CA LEU A 823 -14.31 5.89 -39.98
C LEU A 823 -14.53 6.01 -38.48
N ASN A 824 -13.43 5.96 -37.71
CA ASN A 824 -13.49 6.05 -36.26
C ASN A 824 -14.18 7.35 -35.80
N LEU A 825 -15.34 7.21 -35.15
CA LEU A 825 -16.18 8.34 -34.74
C LEU A 825 -15.51 9.20 -33.67
N TYR A 826 -14.72 8.62 -32.76
CA TYR A 826 -14.02 9.37 -31.71
C TYR A 826 -12.91 10.25 -32.27
N ILE A 827 -12.07 9.71 -33.16
CA ILE A 827 -11.03 10.50 -33.86
C ILE A 827 -11.69 11.64 -34.62
N SER A 828 -12.78 11.33 -35.34
CA SER A 828 -13.56 12.31 -36.09
C SER A 828 -14.15 13.42 -35.21
N LYS A 829 -14.68 13.07 -34.02
CA LYS A 829 -15.22 14.04 -33.06
C LYS A 829 -14.13 14.87 -32.38
N ILE A 830 -12.98 14.28 -32.06
CA ILE A 830 -11.83 15.05 -31.54
C ILE A 830 -11.39 16.08 -32.57
N PHE A 831 -11.25 15.67 -33.84
CA PHE A 831 -10.94 16.57 -34.94
C PHE A 831 -11.99 17.66 -35.12
N GLU A 832 -13.28 17.33 -35.13
CA GLU A 832 -14.37 18.31 -35.18
C GLU A 832 -14.24 19.39 -34.09
N MET A 833 -13.93 19.00 -32.85
CA MET A 833 -13.79 19.94 -31.73
C MET A 833 -12.57 20.85 -31.84
N ILE A 834 -11.45 20.35 -32.40
CA ILE A 834 -10.22 21.15 -32.52
C ILE A 834 -10.12 21.92 -33.85
N VAL A 835 -10.89 21.54 -34.87
CA VAL A 835 -10.86 22.15 -36.21
C VAL A 835 -10.98 23.67 -36.18
N PRO A 836 -11.89 24.32 -35.40
CA PRO A 836 -11.99 25.77 -35.36
C PRO A 836 -10.69 26.45 -34.87
N ALA A 837 -10.05 25.88 -33.84
CA ALA A 837 -8.79 26.38 -33.31
C ALA A 837 -7.61 26.07 -34.26
N ALA A 838 -7.59 24.88 -34.85
CA ALA A 838 -6.58 24.47 -35.82
C ALA A 838 -6.60 25.32 -37.09
N LEU A 839 -7.80 25.67 -37.57
CA LEU A 839 -7.97 26.58 -38.70
C LEU A 839 -7.46 27.99 -38.37
N LYS A 840 -7.82 28.57 -37.22
CA LYS A 840 -7.31 29.88 -36.77
C LYS A 840 -5.79 29.89 -36.67
N ALA A 841 -5.21 28.88 -36.02
CA ALA A 841 -3.76 28.72 -35.89
C ALA A 841 -3.08 28.59 -37.26
N LYS A 842 -3.64 27.79 -38.17
CA LYS A 842 -3.10 27.62 -39.53
C LYS A 842 -3.19 28.91 -40.36
N VAL A 843 -4.30 29.63 -40.28
CA VAL A 843 -4.47 30.94 -40.96
C VAL A 843 -3.50 31.98 -40.39
N ALA A 844 -3.32 32.04 -39.07
CA ALA A 844 -2.36 32.96 -38.43
C ALA A 844 -0.90 32.66 -38.85
N MET A 845 -0.56 31.37 -38.99
CA MET A 845 0.74 30.94 -39.53
C MET A 845 0.91 31.36 -41.00
N MET A 846 -0.13 31.18 -41.82
CA MET A 846 -0.11 31.49 -43.26
C MET A 846 -0.22 32.97 -43.57
N ALA A 847 -0.75 33.81 -42.67
CA ALA A 847 -0.82 35.27 -42.86
C ALA A 847 0.56 35.94 -43.03
N ARG A 848 1.65 35.25 -42.66
CA ARG A 848 3.04 35.66 -42.92
C ARG A 848 3.51 35.39 -44.36
N GLN A 849 2.71 34.68 -45.16
CA GLN A 849 2.91 34.36 -46.58
C GLN A 849 1.82 35.05 -47.41
N GLN A 850 2.07 35.30 -48.71
CA GLN A 850 1.12 35.97 -49.60
C GLN A 850 -0.19 35.15 -49.73
N SER A 851 -1.34 35.76 -49.46
CA SER A 851 -2.64 35.07 -49.49
C SER A 851 -2.99 34.61 -50.92
N PRO A 852 -3.37 33.33 -51.13
CA PRO A 852 -3.80 32.83 -52.43
C PRO A 852 -5.21 33.27 -52.85
N ILE A 853 -5.91 34.01 -52.00
CA ILE A 853 -7.29 34.45 -52.18
C ILE A 853 -7.30 35.93 -52.59
N ASP A 854 -7.89 36.20 -53.77
CA ASP A 854 -8.19 37.56 -54.25
C ASP A 854 -9.71 37.69 -54.41
N PRO A 855 -10.35 38.66 -53.70
CA PRO A 855 -11.80 38.89 -53.75
C PRO A 855 -12.40 39.02 -55.16
N ARG A 856 -11.61 39.44 -56.15
CA ARG A 856 -12.07 39.59 -57.55
C ARG A 856 -12.46 38.27 -58.21
N PHE A 857 -11.89 37.16 -57.78
CA PHE A 857 -12.17 35.83 -58.33
C PHE A 857 -13.29 35.10 -57.57
N LYS A 858 -13.88 35.73 -56.55
CA LYS A 858 -14.97 35.15 -55.78
C LYS A 858 -16.19 34.91 -56.67
N GLN A 859 -16.76 33.70 -56.57
CA GLN A 859 -17.97 33.30 -57.28
C GLN A 859 -19.04 32.93 -56.26
N ASP A 860 -20.27 33.36 -56.52
CA ASP A 860 -21.44 32.90 -55.78
C ASP A 860 -22.12 31.76 -56.58
N PRO A 861 -22.15 30.53 -56.04
CA PRO A 861 -22.78 29.40 -56.70
C PRO A 861 -24.25 29.61 -57.11
N ALA A 862 -24.99 30.49 -56.41
CA ALA A 862 -26.39 30.77 -56.71
C ALA A 862 -26.58 31.67 -57.95
N THR A 863 -25.60 32.53 -58.24
CA THR A 863 -25.72 33.58 -59.27
C THR A 863 -24.67 33.49 -60.39
N SER A 864 -23.65 32.65 -60.23
CA SER A 864 -22.56 32.48 -61.21
C SER A 864 -23.05 31.88 -62.54
N THR A 865 -22.46 32.32 -63.65
CA THR A 865 -22.66 31.74 -64.98
C THR A 865 -21.69 30.58 -65.28
N VAL A 866 -20.68 30.35 -64.43
CA VAL A 866 -19.69 29.29 -64.61
C VAL A 866 -20.31 27.93 -64.27
N THR A 867 -20.31 26.98 -65.22
CA THR A 867 -20.89 25.64 -65.05
C THR A 867 -20.39 24.95 -63.79
N PHE A 868 -19.07 24.98 -63.55
CA PHE A 868 -18.48 24.42 -62.34
C PHE A 868 -19.06 25.02 -61.05
N ALA A 869 -19.22 26.36 -60.99
CA ALA A 869 -19.74 27.03 -59.79
C ALA A 869 -21.21 26.63 -59.51
N LYS A 870 -22.02 26.46 -60.56
CA LYS A 870 -23.40 25.96 -60.42
C LYS A 870 -23.43 24.51 -59.94
N THR A 871 -22.60 23.64 -60.52
CA THR A 871 -22.48 22.23 -60.10
C THR A 871 -21.99 22.11 -58.66
N PHE A 872 -21.08 22.99 -58.24
CA PHE A 872 -20.60 23.09 -56.86
C PHE A 872 -21.72 23.45 -55.88
N GLY A 873 -22.51 24.49 -56.19
CA GLY A 873 -23.67 24.86 -55.38
C GLY A 873 -24.71 23.75 -55.29
N TRP A 874 -25.03 23.13 -56.43
CA TRP A 874 -25.99 22.03 -56.50
C TRP A 874 -25.54 20.81 -55.70
N ALA A 875 -24.27 20.39 -55.82
CA ALA A 875 -23.72 19.28 -55.05
C ALA A 875 -23.78 19.57 -53.53
N GLY A 876 -23.52 20.82 -53.12
CA GLY A 876 -23.65 21.25 -51.72
C GLY A 876 -25.09 21.14 -51.22
N GLN A 877 -26.07 21.52 -52.04
CA GLN A 877 -27.49 21.40 -51.73
C GLN A 877 -27.92 19.93 -51.58
N VAL A 878 -27.54 19.05 -52.51
CA VAL A 878 -27.86 17.61 -52.46
C VAL A 878 -27.25 16.96 -51.22
N LEU A 879 -25.99 17.29 -50.92
CA LEU A 879 -25.28 16.77 -49.75
C LEU A 879 -25.70 17.42 -48.42
N GLY A 880 -26.54 18.46 -48.44
CA GLY A 880 -26.96 19.17 -47.24
C GLY A 880 -25.82 19.91 -46.52
N LEU A 881 -24.80 20.37 -47.25
CA LEU A 881 -23.61 21.02 -46.70
C LEU A 881 -23.57 22.52 -47.00
N SER A 882 -23.07 23.30 -46.04
CA SER A 882 -22.72 24.70 -46.27
C SER A 882 -21.52 24.78 -47.21
N THR A 883 -21.72 25.39 -48.38
CA THR A 883 -20.64 25.53 -49.37
C THR A 883 -19.58 26.52 -48.88
N PRO A 884 -18.28 26.17 -48.88
CA PRO A 884 -17.21 27.12 -48.61
C PRO A 884 -17.17 28.22 -49.68
N GLU A 885 -16.54 29.36 -49.37
CA GLU A 885 -16.39 30.42 -50.37
C GLU A 885 -15.61 29.92 -51.59
N LEU A 886 -16.18 30.09 -52.78
CA LEU A 886 -15.59 29.60 -54.02
C LEU A 886 -14.87 30.73 -54.76
N TYR A 887 -13.62 30.46 -55.16
CA TYR A 887 -12.83 31.35 -56.00
C TYR A 887 -12.43 30.61 -57.26
N VAL A 888 -12.70 31.19 -58.44
CA VAL A 888 -12.42 30.56 -59.73
C VAL A 888 -11.24 31.26 -60.40
N ARG A 889 -10.16 30.52 -60.62
CA ARG A 889 -8.87 31.04 -61.07
C ARG A 889 -8.33 30.26 -62.28
N SER A 890 -8.41 30.86 -63.46
CA SER A 890 -7.94 30.22 -64.71
C SER A 890 -6.41 30.12 -64.83
N ASP A 891 -5.68 30.83 -63.98
CA ASP A 891 -4.21 30.84 -63.92
C ASP A 891 -3.63 29.67 -63.11
N MET A 892 -4.47 28.94 -62.38
CA MET A 892 -4.09 27.74 -61.63
C MET A 892 -4.38 26.48 -62.44
N ASN A 893 -3.46 25.51 -62.45
CA ASN A 893 -3.63 24.25 -63.21
C ASN A 893 -4.38 23.15 -62.44
N ASP A 894 -4.55 23.29 -61.12
CA ASP A 894 -5.22 22.29 -60.28
C ASP A 894 -6.73 22.18 -60.61
N ALA A 895 -7.36 21.06 -60.28
CA ALA A 895 -8.81 20.87 -60.45
C ALA A 895 -9.59 21.73 -59.44
N ILE A 896 -9.58 21.32 -58.17
CA ILE A 896 -10.12 22.10 -57.06
C ILE A 896 -9.29 21.79 -55.82
N ARG A 897 -9.01 22.82 -55.00
CA ARG A 897 -8.27 22.65 -53.75
C ARG A 897 -8.91 23.41 -52.61
N ALA A 898 -8.84 22.82 -51.42
CA ALA A 898 -9.25 23.49 -50.18
C ALA A 898 -8.15 24.48 -49.74
N VAL A 899 -8.54 25.67 -49.31
CA VAL A 899 -7.63 26.72 -48.85
C VAL A 899 -7.96 27.08 -47.40
N PRO A 900 -6.98 27.02 -46.47
CA PRO A 900 -7.17 27.50 -45.10
C PRO A 900 -7.45 29.01 -45.09
N HIS A 901 -8.68 29.40 -44.77
CA HIS A 901 -9.15 30.78 -44.72
C HIS A 901 -10.33 30.90 -43.73
N LEU A 902 -10.64 32.11 -43.28
CA LEU A 902 -11.78 32.41 -42.40
C LEU A 902 -12.71 33.42 -43.08
N PRO A 903 -13.88 33.01 -43.61
CA PRO A 903 -14.45 31.65 -43.59
C PRO A 903 -13.72 30.68 -44.56
N PRO A 904 -13.83 29.34 -44.35
CA PRO A 904 -13.21 28.34 -45.23
C PRO A 904 -13.49 28.58 -46.71
N SER A 905 -12.47 28.41 -47.55
CA SER A 905 -12.57 28.72 -48.98
C SER A 905 -12.04 27.58 -49.86
N SER A 906 -12.55 27.49 -51.08
CA SER A 906 -12.09 26.59 -52.15
C SER A 906 -11.62 27.41 -53.34
N VAL A 907 -10.54 26.96 -53.99
CA VAL A 907 -10.07 27.54 -55.25
C VAL A 907 -10.20 26.49 -56.35
N ALA A 908 -10.98 26.78 -57.37
CA ALA A 908 -11.13 25.97 -58.57
C ALA A 908 -10.21 26.50 -59.68
N GLY A 909 -9.38 25.62 -60.23
CA GLY A 909 -8.42 25.96 -61.28
C GLY A 909 -8.90 25.57 -62.68
N LYS A 910 -8.06 25.78 -63.68
CA LYS A 910 -8.33 25.58 -65.11
C LYS A 910 -8.85 24.17 -65.44
N ALA A 911 -8.38 23.13 -64.73
CA ALA A 911 -8.69 21.74 -65.07
C ALA A 911 -10.19 21.38 -64.95
N VAL A 912 -10.97 22.08 -64.10
CA VAL A 912 -12.43 21.85 -63.97
C VAL A 912 -13.27 22.87 -64.76
N LEU A 913 -12.63 23.86 -65.38
CA LEU A 913 -13.31 24.88 -66.20
C LEU A 913 -13.50 24.42 -67.66
N SER A 914 -12.75 23.40 -68.08
CA SER A 914 -12.85 22.80 -69.42
C SER A 914 -12.46 21.32 -69.36
N GLY A 915 -13.17 20.45 -70.09
CA GLY A 915 -12.77 19.04 -70.28
C GLY A 915 -13.60 18.01 -69.51
N PHE A 916 -14.45 18.43 -68.58
CA PHE A 916 -15.38 17.55 -67.86
C PHE A 916 -16.84 17.88 -68.19
N GLN A 917 -17.65 16.85 -68.36
CA GLN A 917 -19.10 16.98 -68.49
C GLN A 917 -19.74 17.37 -67.14
N PRO A 918 -20.91 18.02 -67.13
CA PRO A 918 -21.59 18.38 -65.88
C PRO A 918 -21.77 17.21 -64.90
N GLN A 919 -22.05 15.99 -65.41
CA GLN A 919 -22.18 14.76 -64.59
C GLN A 919 -20.84 14.24 -64.05
N GLU A 920 -19.71 14.50 -64.71
CA GLU A 920 -18.38 14.18 -64.18
C GLU A 920 -17.97 15.19 -63.11
N LEU A 921 -18.34 16.46 -63.31
CA LEU A 921 -18.14 17.52 -62.32
C LEU A 921 -18.91 17.26 -61.02
N THR A 922 -20.05 16.56 -61.05
CA THR A 922 -20.80 16.25 -59.81
C THR A 922 -20.03 15.34 -58.87
N PHE A 923 -19.28 14.36 -59.38
CA PHE A 923 -18.42 13.50 -58.56
C PHE A 923 -17.28 14.32 -57.93
N ILE A 924 -16.60 15.15 -58.74
CA ILE A 924 -15.50 16.02 -58.25
C ILE A 924 -16.02 16.98 -57.17
N CYS A 925 -17.16 17.64 -57.41
CA CYS A 925 -17.77 18.55 -56.46
C CYS A 925 -18.25 17.83 -55.20
N GLY A 926 -18.92 16.67 -55.34
CA GLY A 926 -19.43 15.88 -54.23
C GLY A 926 -18.32 15.39 -53.30
N LYS A 927 -17.25 14.83 -53.88
CA LYS A 927 -16.04 14.42 -53.15
C LYS A 927 -15.40 15.60 -52.43
N HIS A 928 -15.20 16.71 -53.14
CA HIS A 928 -14.55 17.90 -52.57
C HIS A 928 -15.38 18.53 -51.45
N LEU A 929 -16.69 18.67 -51.62
CA LEU A 929 -17.56 19.24 -50.59
C LEU A 929 -17.67 18.35 -49.36
N ALA A 930 -17.68 17.02 -49.54
CA ALA A 930 -17.63 16.08 -48.42
C ALA A 930 -16.41 16.34 -47.52
N SER A 931 -15.26 16.74 -48.09
CA SER A 931 -14.06 17.08 -47.33
C SER A 931 -14.22 18.28 -46.37
N TYR A 932 -15.28 19.08 -46.52
CA TYR A 932 -15.61 20.20 -45.61
C TYR A 932 -16.46 19.79 -44.41
N ARG A 933 -16.87 18.52 -44.32
CA ARG A 933 -17.49 17.97 -43.09
C ARG A 933 -16.56 18.20 -41.90
N PRO A 934 -17.02 18.82 -40.80
CA PRO A 934 -16.18 19.08 -39.62
C PRO A 934 -15.44 17.85 -39.10
N GLU A 935 -16.07 16.68 -39.22
CA GLU A 935 -15.53 15.38 -38.83
C GLU A 935 -14.25 15.00 -39.60
N ILE A 936 -14.10 15.42 -40.86
CA ILE A 936 -12.98 15.03 -41.73
C ILE A 936 -12.15 16.22 -42.26
N TYR A 937 -12.63 17.45 -42.05
CA TYR A 937 -12.01 18.69 -42.55
C TYR A 937 -10.57 18.88 -42.10
N MET A 938 -10.19 18.24 -41.00
CA MET A 938 -8.83 18.22 -40.49
C MET A 938 -7.81 17.74 -41.54
N ARG A 939 -8.20 16.80 -42.41
CA ARG A 939 -7.37 16.30 -43.53
C ARG A 939 -7.06 17.38 -44.57
N ASN A 940 -7.97 18.34 -44.79
CA ASN A 940 -7.71 19.47 -45.69
C ASN A 940 -6.73 20.45 -45.09
N LEU A 941 -6.80 20.63 -43.77
CA LEU A 941 -5.86 21.48 -43.06
C LEU A 941 -4.50 20.81 -42.98
N PHE A 942 -4.40 19.51 -42.75
CA PHE A 942 -3.13 18.81 -42.53
C PHE A 942 -3.15 17.52 -43.36
N PRO A 943 -2.57 17.51 -44.58
CA PRO A 943 -2.76 16.42 -45.52
C PRO A 943 -1.96 15.16 -45.17
N THR A 944 -0.93 15.24 -44.33
CA THR A 944 -0.06 14.08 -44.06
C THR A 944 -0.49 13.29 -42.82
N GLN A 945 -0.27 11.97 -42.83
CA GLN A 945 -0.54 11.11 -41.68
C GLN A 945 0.21 11.57 -40.42
N ALA A 946 1.45 12.03 -40.57
CA ALA A 946 2.28 12.51 -39.46
C ALA A 946 1.69 13.78 -38.82
N GLU A 947 1.31 14.77 -39.62
CA GLU A 947 0.66 15.98 -39.11
C GLU A 947 -0.67 15.66 -38.42
N LEU A 948 -1.51 14.80 -39.00
CA LEU A 948 -2.78 14.40 -38.39
C LEU A 948 -2.58 13.64 -37.08
N THR A 949 -1.52 12.83 -36.98
CA THR A 949 -1.15 12.16 -35.73
C THR A 949 -0.78 13.19 -34.66
N ILE A 950 0.05 14.19 -35.01
CA ILE A 950 0.38 15.28 -34.10
C ILE A 950 -0.88 16.02 -33.64
N MET A 951 -1.80 16.33 -34.56
CA MET A 951 -3.02 17.05 -34.23
C MET A 951 -3.98 16.25 -33.35
N LEU A 952 -4.13 14.94 -33.58
CA LEU A 952 -4.96 14.08 -32.72
C LEU A 952 -4.41 14.08 -31.30
N PHE A 953 -3.11 13.81 -31.16
CA PHE A 953 -2.47 13.75 -29.86
C PHE A 953 -2.38 15.13 -29.18
N ALA A 954 -2.28 16.21 -29.94
CA ALA A 954 -2.39 17.57 -29.40
C ALA A 954 -3.79 17.81 -28.80
N GLY A 955 -4.86 17.39 -29.49
CA GLY A 955 -6.22 17.42 -28.95
C GLY A 955 -6.38 16.58 -27.68
N VAL A 956 -5.84 15.35 -27.68
CA VAL A 956 -5.82 14.48 -26.49
C VAL A 956 -5.08 15.16 -25.33
N MET A 957 -3.93 15.79 -25.57
CA MET A 957 -3.14 16.46 -24.54
C MET A 957 -3.83 17.68 -23.93
N ILE A 958 -4.56 18.46 -24.73
CA ILE A 958 -5.37 19.60 -24.22
C ILE A 958 -6.43 19.11 -23.23
N ALA A 959 -7.04 17.96 -23.51
CA ALA A 959 -8.07 17.37 -22.67
C ALA A 959 -7.52 16.57 -21.47
N ALA A 960 -6.45 15.82 -21.68
CA ALA A 960 -5.87 14.86 -20.73
C ALA A 960 -4.33 14.99 -20.73
N PRO A 961 -3.77 15.96 -19.98
CA PRO A 961 -2.34 16.25 -20.00
C PRO A 961 -1.44 15.10 -19.52
N ASN A 962 -2.00 14.18 -18.72
CA ASN A 962 -1.28 13.07 -18.10
C ASN A 962 -1.27 11.78 -18.96
N THR A 963 -1.89 11.80 -20.14
CA THR A 963 -1.93 10.63 -21.02
C THR A 963 -0.54 10.34 -21.62
N PRO A 964 -0.07 9.08 -21.62
CA PRO A 964 1.22 8.72 -22.22
C PRO A 964 1.25 9.06 -23.72
N MET A 965 2.27 9.80 -24.15
CA MET A 965 2.40 10.26 -25.54
C MET A 965 3.35 9.34 -26.33
N PRO A 966 3.16 9.22 -27.65
CA PRO A 966 4.16 8.60 -28.51
C PRO A 966 5.52 9.29 -28.33
N PRO A 967 6.63 8.52 -28.18
CA PRO A 967 7.96 9.09 -27.98
C PRO A 967 8.43 9.91 -29.19
N ASP A 968 8.06 9.47 -30.40
CA ASP A 968 8.32 10.19 -31.63
C ASP A 968 7.43 11.43 -31.75
N GLY A 969 8.04 12.62 -31.77
CA GLY A 969 7.33 13.89 -31.95
C GLY A 969 6.70 14.49 -30.69
N ALA A 970 6.95 13.95 -29.49
CA ALA A 970 6.37 14.44 -28.23
C ALA A 970 6.54 15.96 -28.01
N THR A 971 7.71 16.52 -28.35
CA THR A 971 7.96 17.98 -28.26
C THR A 971 7.09 18.77 -29.24
N GLN A 972 6.93 18.29 -30.46
CA GLN A 972 6.07 18.93 -31.46
C GLN A 972 4.60 18.86 -31.05
N ILE A 973 4.16 17.74 -30.45
CA ILE A 973 2.79 17.60 -29.95
C ILE A 973 2.50 18.59 -28.81
N ARG A 974 3.41 18.73 -27.83
CA ARG A 974 3.26 19.72 -26.75
C ARG A 974 3.18 21.14 -27.26
N ASN A 975 4.08 21.52 -28.16
CA ASN A 975 4.08 22.86 -28.75
C ASN A 975 2.79 23.13 -29.53
N THR A 976 2.29 22.13 -30.26
CA THR A 976 1.05 22.24 -31.03
C THR A 976 -0.17 22.33 -30.11
N ALA A 977 -0.22 21.54 -29.03
CA ALA A 977 -1.28 21.59 -28.03
C ALA A 977 -1.36 22.97 -27.35
N GLN A 978 -0.21 23.54 -26.96
CA GLN A 978 -0.13 24.88 -26.39
C GLN A 978 -0.60 25.96 -27.36
N GLU A 979 -0.24 25.85 -28.65
CA GLU A 979 -0.66 26.83 -29.65
C GLU A 979 -2.17 26.73 -29.94
N LEU A 980 -2.72 25.52 -30.04
CA LEU A 980 -4.15 25.31 -30.25
C LEU A 980 -5.00 25.82 -29.08
N ALA A 981 -4.56 25.58 -27.84
CA ALA A 981 -5.27 26.00 -26.65
C ALA A 981 -5.53 27.52 -26.60
N LYS A 982 -4.67 28.35 -27.22
CA LYS A 982 -4.85 29.82 -27.31
C LYS A 982 -6.11 30.23 -28.07
N TYR A 983 -6.59 29.39 -28.99
CA TYR A 983 -7.72 29.69 -29.87
C TYR A 983 -9.01 28.95 -29.48
N MET A 984 -8.97 28.13 -28.43
CA MET A 984 -10.11 27.37 -27.92
C MET A 984 -10.80 28.13 -26.79
N ASP A 985 -12.13 28.13 -26.80
CA ASP A 985 -12.92 28.64 -25.68
C ASP A 985 -13.12 27.57 -24.59
N PRO A 986 -13.50 27.95 -23.35
CA PRO A 986 -13.69 27.01 -22.25
C PRO A 986 -14.73 25.91 -22.51
N VAL A 987 -15.80 26.21 -23.26
CA VAL A 987 -16.88 25.25 -23.56
C VAL A 987 -16.40 24.20 -24.55
N GLN A 988 -15.64 24.62 -25.57
CA GLN A 988 -14.98 23.71 -26.51
C GLN A 988 -13.98 22.79 -25.80
N MET A 989 -13.23 23.32 -24.83
CA MET A 989 -12.30 22.52 -24.02
C MET A 989 -13.04 21.47 -23.17
N GLU A 990 -14.19 21.81 -22.58
CA GLU A 990 -15.00 20.87 -21.81
C GLU A 990 -15.58 19.74 -22.67
N HIS A 991 -16.14 20.07 -23.85
CA HIS A 991 -16.62 19.07 -24.80
C HIS A 991 -15.49 18.17 -25.32
N LEU A 992 -14.32 18.74 -25.63
CA LEU A 992 -13.15 17.97 -26.02
C LEU A 992 -12.74 16.99 -24.92
N ARG A 993 -12.76 17.41 -23.64
CA ARG A 993 -12.49 16.52 -22.50
C ARG A 993 -13.45 15.34 -22.44
N ALA A 994 -14.75 15.57 -22.65
CA ALA A 994 -15.76 14.51 -22.62
C ALA A 994 -15.53 13.46 -23.73
N VAL A 995 -15.20 13.91 -24.95
CA VAL A 995 -14.93 13.01 -26.08
C VAL A 995 -13.63 12.23 -25.89
N VAL A 996 -12.55 12.90 -25.45
CA VAL A 996 -11.25 12.27 -25.21
C VAL A 996 -11.33 11.25 -24.07
N LYS A 997 -12.11 11.53 -23.02
CA LYS A 997 -12.36 10.58 -21.93
C LYS A 997 -12.96 9.27 -22.47
N ARG A 998 -14.03 9.35 -23.28
CA ARG A 998 -14.65 8.17 -23.90
C ARG A 998 -13.71 7.43 -24.86
N PHE A 999 -12.92 8.17 -25.64
CA PHE A 999 -11.91 7.60 -26.53
C PHE A 999 -10.89 6.73 -25.77
N ILE A 1000 -10.46 7.18 -24.58
CA ILE A 1000 -9.54 6.43 -23.70
C ILE A 1000 -10.26 5.24 -23.04
N GLU A 1001 -11.47 5.43 -22.52
CA GLU A 1001 -12.26 4.38 -21.84
C GLU A 1001 -12.58 3.18 -22.74
N GLU A 1002 -12.88 3.42 -24.02
CA GLU A 1002 -13.19 2.35 -24.97
C GLU A 1002 -11.96 1.60 -25.51
N GLY A 1003 -10.75 1.95 -25.02
CA GLY A 1003 -9.50 1.32 -25.46
C GLY A 1003 -9.22 1.51 -26.95
N ALA A 1004 -9.81 2.55 -27.56
CA ALA A 1004 -9.75 2.77 -29.00
C ALA A 1004 -8.31 3.07 -29.43
N LYS A 1005 -7.73 2.19 -30.26
CA LYS A 1005 -6.39 2.40 -30.81
C LYS A 1005 -6.44 3.50 -31.87
N ALA A 1006 -5.59 4.52 -31.72
CA ALA A 1006 -5.43 5.61 -32.67
C ALA A 1006 -4.81 5.12 -34.00
N ASN A 1007 -5.63 4.56 -34.91
CA ASN A 1007 -5.19 4.21 -36.25
C ASN A 1007 -5.50 5.34 -37.24
N ILE A 1008 -4.65 6.38 -37.23
CA ILE A 1008 -4.80 7.53 -38.14
C ILE A 1008 -4.74 7.09 -39.61
N LYS A 1009 -3.93 6.09 -39.95
CA LYS A 1009 -3.86 5.58 -41.33
C LYS A 1009 -5.22 5.07 -41.79
N ARG A 1010 -5.86 4.19 -41.01
CA ARG A 1010 -7.21 3.66 -41.32
C ARG A 1010 -8.26 4.78 -41.33
N TRP A 1011 -8.16 5.74 -40.41
CA TRP A 1011 -9.05 6.91 -40.40
C TRP A 1011 -8.91 7.76 -41.67
N VAL A 1012 -7.68 8.04 -42.13
CA VAL A 1012 -7.44 8.80 -43.37
C VAL A 1012 -8.03 8.07 -44.59
N GLN A 1013 -7.80 6.76 -44.68
CA GLN A 1013 -8.36 5.92 -45.74
C GLN A 1013 -9.89 5.91 -45.71
N ALA A 1014 -10.50 5.72 -44.53
CA ALA A 1014 -11.96 5.73 -44.37
C ALA A 1014 -12.57 7.11 -44.65
N ALA A 1015 -11.88 8.21 -44.29
CA ALA A 1015 -12.30 9.57 -44.61
C ALA A 1015 -12.27 9.83 -46.12
N GLU A 1016 -11.24 9.32 -46.80
CA GLU A 1016 -11.18 9.37 -48.27
C GLU A 1016 -12.30 8.54 -48.92
N LEU A 1017 -12.50 7.29 -48.49
CA LEU A 1017 -13.59 6.43 -48.98
C LEU A 1017 -14.96 7.09 -48.77
N THR A 1018 -15.18 7.73 -47.61
CA THR A 1018 -16.40 8.51 -47.34
C THR A 1018 -16.61 9.65 -48.35
N GLN A 1019 -15.54 10.35 -48.74
CA GLN A 1019 -15.60 11.38 -49.77
C GLN A 1019 -15.92 10.77 -51.15
N LEU A 1020 -15.35 9.61 -51.47
CA LEU A 1020 -15.63 8.90 -52.72
C LEU A 1020 -17.08 8.39 -52.77
N ARG A 1021 -17.61 7.83 -51.68
CA ARG A 1021 -19.03 7.45 -51.56
C ARG A 1021 -19.95 8.64 -51.80
N ALA A 1022 -19.64 9.81 -51.24
CA ALA A 1022 -20.40 11.04 -51.47
C ALA A 1022 -20.32 11.48 -52.94
N GLY A 1023 -19.16 11.35 -53.58
CA GLY A 1023 -18.99 11.57 -55.01
C GLY A 1023 -19.85 10.61 -55.84
N LEU A 1024 -19.82 9.31 -55.55
CA LEU A 1024 -20.59 8.28 -56.26
C LEU A 1024 -22.09 8.51 -56.10
N LEU A 1025 -22.56 8.82 -54.89
CA LEU A 1025 -23.97 9.07 -54.62
C LEU A 1025 -24.52 10.23 -55.44
N VAL A 1026 -23.73 11.28 -55.63
CA VAL A 1026 -24.14 12.50 -56.33
C VAL A 1026 -23.96 12.39 -57.86
N CYS A 1027 -23.10 11.50 -58.35
CA CYS A 1027 -22.97 11.24 -59.80
C CYS A 1027 -23.82 10.07 -60.31
N GLY A 1028 -24.09 9.07 -59.45
CA GLY A 1028 -24.90 7.90 -59.74
C GLY A 1028 -24.30 6.87 -60.71
N ASP A 1029 -23.01 6.95 -61.06
CA ASP A 1029 -22.37 6.09 -62.07
C ASP A 1029 -20.96 5.65 -61.66
N LEU A 1030 -20.78 4.32 -61.50
CA LEU A 1030 -19.50 3.68 -61.13
C LEU A 1030 -18.40 3.88 -62.19
N SER A 1031 -18.75 3.98 -63.47
CA SER A 1031 -17.77 4.21 -64.55
C SER A 1031 -17.19 5.61 -64.48
N ILE A 1032 -18.01 6.60 -64.13
CA ILE A 1032 -17.58 7.98 -63.88
C ILE A 1032 -16.67 8.04 -62.66
N ALA A 1033 -17.07 7.39 -61.57
CA ALA A 1033 -16.24 7.29 -60.36
C ALA A 1033 -14.87 6.65 -60.65
N ARG A 1034 -14.84 5.52 -61.39
CA ARG A 1034 -13.59 4.88 -61.85
C ARG A 1034 -12.72 5.83 -62.65
N LYS A 1035 -13.29 6.51 -63.64
CA LYS A 1035 -12.55 7.45 -64.49
C LYS A 1035 -11.87 8.53 -63.64
N ILE A 1036 -12.61 9.17 -62.73
CA ILE A 1036 -12.09 10.29 -61.94
C ILE A 1036 -11.06 9.82 -60.91
N VAL A 1037 -11.33 8.73 -60.17
CA VAL A 1037 -10.40 8.18 -59.17
C VAL A 1037 -9.07 7.77 -59.81
N THR A 1038 -9.08 7.22 -61.04
CA THR A 1038 -7.84 6.85 -61.75
C THR A 1038 -7.03 8.04 -62.25
N MET A 1039 -7.64 9.23 -62.40
CA MET A 1039 -6.96 10.45 -62.86
C MET A 1039 -6.36 11.26 -61.69
N GLU A 1040 -6.73 10.95 -60.45
CA GLU A 1040 -6.24 11.65 -59.27
C GLU A 1040 -4.82 11.19 -58.85
N PRO A 1041 -3.94 12.11 -58.43
CA PRO A 1041 -2.64 11.73 -57.91
C PRO A 1041 -2.77 11.07 -56.52
N SER A 1042 -2.15 9.91 -56.32
CA SER A 1042 -2.09 9.23 -55.02
C SER A 1042 -1.05 9.84 -54.09
N LEU A 1043 -1.41 10.09 -52.83
CA LEU A 1043 -0.46 10.48 -51.77
C LEU A 1043 0.12 9.23 -51.07
N PRO A 1044 1.31 9.35 -50.43
CA PRO A 1044 1.87 8.25 -49.63
C PRO A 1044 0.92 7.80 -48.52
N GLY A 1045 0.49 6.54 -48.55
CA GLY A 1045 -0.43 5.95 -47.57
C GLY A 1045 -1.89 5.86 -48.01
N ASP A 1046 -2.26 6.48 -49.14
CA ASP A 1046 -3.59 6.33 -49.75
C ASP A 1046 -3.82 4.90 -50.26
N LEU A 1047 -5.09 4.52 -50.39
CA LEU A 1047 -5.48 3.29 -51.07
C LEU A 1047 -5.14 3.37 -52.56
N SER A 1048 -4.84 2.23 -53.17
CA SER A 1048 -4.70 2.14 -54.63
C SER A 1048 -6.04 2.48 -55.31
N PRO A 1049 -6.02 2.97 -56.56
CA PRO A 1049 -7.24 3.16 -57.33
C PRO A 1049 -8.11 1.90 -57.38
N GLU A 1050 -7.52 0.71 -57.49
CA GLU A 1050 -8.26 -0.56 -57.50
C GLU A 1050 -8.99 -0.84 -56.19
N GLU A 1051 -8.35 -0.61 -55.04
CA GLU A 1051 -8.99 -0.76 -53.72
C GLU A 1051 -10.13 0.23 -53.52
N LYS A 1052 -9.95 1.48 -53.95
CA LYS A 1052 -11.00 2.51 -53.94
C LYS A 1052 -12.21 2.09 -54.76
N ILE A 1053 -11.98 1.50 -55.94
CA ILE A 1053 -13.07 1.02 -56.81
C ILE A 1053 -13.74 -0.23 -56.27
N LYS A 1054 -13.00 -1.17 -55.67
CA LYS A 1054 -13.61 -2.34 -55.00
C LYS A 1054 -14.57 -1.91 -53.88
N GLU A 1055 -14.18 -0.91 -53.09
CA GLU A 1055 -15.03 -0.38 -52.03
C GLU A 1055 -16.29 0.30 -52.60
N LEU A 1056 -16.14 1.14 -53.62
CA LEU A 1056 -17.29 1.78 -54.28
C LEU A 1056 -18.24 0.76 -54.92
N LEU A 1057 -17.71 -0.35 -55.45
CA LEU A 1057 -18.51 -1.45 -56.00
C LEU A 1057 -19.35 -2.10 -54.89
N LEU A 1058 -18.75 -2.45 -53.75
CA LEU A 1058 -19.47 -3.00 -52.59
C LEU A 1058 -20.52 -2.03 -52.06
N PHE A 1059 -20.15 -0.76 -51.88
CA PHE A 1059 -21.08 0.28 -51.44
C PHE A 1059 -22.25 0.42 -52.41
N SER A 1060 -22.03 0.35 -53.73
CA SER A 1060 -23.09 0.52 -54.72
C SER A 1060 -24.19 -0.55 -54.67
N VAL A 1061 -23.91 -1.72 -54.09
CA VAL A 1061 -24.88 -2.82 -53.94
C VAL A 1061 -25.34 -3.01 -52.49
N SER A 1062 -24.93 -2.10 -51.61
CA SER A 1062 -25.21 -2.17 -50.18
C SER A 1062 -26.59 -1.64 -49.82
N ALA A 1063 -27.10 -2.00 -48.64
CA ALA A 1063 -28.38 -1.48 -48.16
C ALA A 1063 -28.31 0.02 -47.89
N GLU A 1064 -27.16 0.51 -47.42
CA GLU A 1064 -26.91 1.91 -47.11
C GLU A 1064 -27.05 2.79 -48.35
N TYR A 1065 -26.50 2.34 -49.49
CA TYR A 1065 -26.62 3.06 -50.75
C TYR A 1065 -28.06 3.08 -51.28
N ALA A 1066 -28.78 1.97 -51.19
CA ALA A 1066 -30.21 1.91 -51.54
C ALA A 1066 -31.04 2.89 -50.68
N GLN A 1067 -30.79 2.95 -49.37
CA GLN A 1067 -31.45 3.90 -48.47
C GLN A 1067 -31.13 5.34 -48.80
N LEU A 1068 -29.87 5.66 -49.12
CA LEU A 1068 -29.46 7.00 -49.55
C LEU A 1068 -30.13 7.42 -50.86
N ARG A 1069 -30.22 6.50 -51.84
CA ARG A 1069 -30.92 6.73 -53.11
C ARG A 1069 -32.40 6.99 -52.90
N SER A 1070 -33.05 6.20 -52.05
CA SER A 1070 -34.45 6.41 -51.66
C SER A 1070 -34.66 7.76 -50.98
N ALA A 1071 -33.81 8.13 -50.01
CA ALA A 1071 -33.89 9.41 -49.30
C ALA A 1071 -33.69 10.63 -50.21
N LEU A 1072 -32.87 10.50 -51.25
CA LEU A 1072 -32.68 11.54 -52.28
C LEU A 1072 -33.78 11.54 -53.35
N GLY A 1073 -34.66 10.54 -53.36
CA GLY A 1073 -35.72 10.37 -54.34
C GLY A 1073 -35.22 9.98 -55.73
N ILE A 1074 -34.07 9.31 -55.80
CA ILE A 1074 -33.40 8.85 -57.03
C ILE A 1074 -33.46 7.33 -57.22
N ALA A 1075 -34.11 6.60 -56.30
CA ALA A 1075 -34.36 5.16 -56.43
C ALA A 1075 -35.37 4.87 -57.56
N ILE A 1076 -35.23 3.72 -58.20
CA ILE A 1076 -36.10 3.22 -59.27
C ILE A 1076 -37.23 2.39 -58.66
N GLY A 1077 -38.47 2.75 -58.97
CA GLY A 1077 -39.67 2.09 -58.41
C GLY A 1077 -40.70 3.11 -57.99
#